data_AF-A0A6P4YQ04-F1
#
_entry.id   AF-A0A6P4YQ04-F1
#
_cell.length_a   1.000
_cell.length_b   1.000
_cell.length_c   1.000
_cell.angle_alpha   90.00
_cell.angle_beta   90.00
_cell.angle_gamma   90.00
#
_symmetry.space_group_name_H-M   'P 1'
#
loop_
_entity.id
_entity.type
_entity.pdbx_description
1 polymer ?
#
loop_
_entity_poly.entity_id
_entity_poly.type
_entity_poly.pdbx_seq_one_letter_code
_entity_poly.pdbx_strand_id
1 'polypeptide(L)'
;MSDDERRPLSPHIEVDEGPPQAPEEPLIAPLAPRVVPLEESQVEVSASPAFQVLDELFHAGKLTGTQVANLKAKYTELHDTLRSTRDNELKLLQDAKTYTAELEIQRVELEKADNFPESANTEVSKLRAQLLKHHNDLAQTDEREYQLQYKIENLHEEKRLLEREYSRMPKPGELEKKQKELEKVIEELKKEISQRQQEAKNLREDLDTQQKEITEELKELEIELEQQEKLKSELVQINTLPAQYTKEQEKTNRKKLEVEKNSKELQEKEEELNVAIKGVSEKRNQVEGEKAEVQEELNRQRDALFSRQQEYEMLNKDYEVAKEREAVLLGDRATLDLSLRHTHLEKKTQHDTHSRRQREKDRDLRNLKKVELQTKVVLDGLAHTQSIYEKVKAQVDATPKDDGTLLEKRKQLQNEVDATKRNFAQQNALTSVEQVKVEQLIAEEERLMYEQSDLRIEVVELQRLAAIKADEREQKARDLQRAQLRYQRALEDLKTKQLSITDNQKKHQEMQVKLKDFAKMYDIIKNERNKIVNLIQTSTQRAAEMREKIKILQNEIEILRTAVNNKDRQLQKAKLKHQNSIVVRDSLRNEVAKARRLEEEMREKREQQRMDIAKLNLMINQAEEEMVRLRKRYENAVQNRNDRGVQLIERNEEVCIFYEKLNIQDTLIRNGDVELQGREEEIRFLKMELTELKRSIDILKRQLPNKKELEQGLVTLQIQLSQCQDRMLELEKELENPYNKERVRLLGGRDLPPEDINKKTEDLEMRLSEKEEQLLEKDLIFEQITRLSDRVRKKAESGKTDTLNLAKSVNELQGKIKESTRRMMAKVSELSMIQAEALKLQQDVREKEQTLEQAYIRMEQGEAPTEEAAMEWDKLLRTDTRRQLESQEKRMAEEEAEHYTIAGGITTTAEPRPNAYIPDDDTELPVPRPYGSLAPFKPQEAGSSMRHIRKPIVKPIEI
;
A
#
# COMPACT_ATOMS: atom_id res chain seq x y z
N MET A 1 24.90 -38.45 47.07
CA MET A 1 25.76 -37.77 48.08
C MET A 1 25.40 -36.31 48.03
N SER A 2 25.28 -35.65 49.18
CA SER A 2 25.30 -34.19 49.34
C SER A 2 24.15 -33.37 48.71
N ASP A 3 23.08 -33.13 49.50
CA ASP A 3 22.81 -31.87 50.23
C ASP A 3 22.97 -30.52 49.47
N ASP A 4 22.13 -29.48 49.61
CA ASP A 4 20.78 -29.26 50.19
C ASP A 4 20.24 -27.87 49.71
N GLU A 5 19.17 -27.33 50.34
CA GLU A 5 18.73 -25.91 50.40
C GLU A 5 17.81 -25.32 49.30
N ARG A 6 16.52 -25.69 49.43
CA ARG A 6 15.30 -24.83 49.38
C ARG A 6 15.45 -23.33 49.03
N ARG A 7 14.66 -22.85 48.03
CA ARG A 7 13.49 -21.93 48.20
C ARG A 7 12.95 -21.42 46.83
N PRO A 8 11.62 -21.28 46.65
CA PRO A 8 11.03 -20.51 45.55
C PRO A 8 10.67 -19.06 45.96
N LEU A 9 10.55 -18.17 44.97
CA LEU A 9 9.96 -16.83 45.09
C LEU A 9 8.90 -16.65 44.01
N SER A 10 7.75 -16.09 44.37
CA SER A 10 6.63 -15.77 43.47
C SER A 10 6.46 -14.25 43.34
N PRO A 11 6.16 -13.72 42.14
CA PRO A 11 5.57 -12.40 41.98
C PRO A 11 4.03 -12.47 41.90
N HIS A 12 3.34 -11.43 42.37
CA HIS A 12 1.91 -11.20 42.12
C HIS A 12 1.66 -10.68 40.70
N ILE A 13 0.42 -10.84 40.23
CA ILE A 13 -0.23 -9.95 39.27
C ILE A 13 -1.57 -9.53 39.87
N GLU A 14 -1.89 -8.25 39.76
CA GLU A 14 -3.05 -7.60 40.38
C GLU A 14 -4.30 -7.72 39.51
N VAL A 15 -5.48 -7.57 40.11
CA VAL A 15 -6.76 -7.38 39.41
C VAL A 15 -7.41 -6.13 40.01
N ASP A 16 -7.81 -5.21 39.12
CA ASP A 16 -8.33 -3.89 39.46
C ASP A 16 -9.85 -3.94 39.75
N GLU A 17 -10.25 -3.60 40.98
CA GLU A 17 -11.66 -3.41 41.38
C GLU A 17 -11.91 -1.93 41.70
N GLY A 18 -12.82 -1.31 40.93
CA GLY A 18 -13.17 0.10 41.07
C GLY A 18 -13.87 0.44 42.41
N PRO A 19 -13.76 1.70 42.88
CA PRO A 19 -14.17 2.07 44.23
C PRO A 19 -15.70 2.09 44.45
N PRO A 20 -16.17 1.77 45.66
CA PRO A 20 -17.59 1.84 46.02
C PRO A 20 -18.07 3.29 46.18
N GLN A 21 -19.38 3.50 45.99
CA GLN A 21 -20.04 4.80 46.17
C GLN A 21 -20.11 5.18 47.66
N ALA A 22 -19.85 6.46 47.96
CA ALA A 22 -20.03 7.02 49.30
C ALA A 22 -21.53 7.31 49.58
N PRO A 23 -22.00 7.14 50.84
CA PRO A 23 -23.32 7.59 51.25
C PRO A 23 -23.37 9.12 51.38
N GLU A 24 -24.53 9.72 51.08
CA GLU A 24 -24.74 11.17 51.21
C GLU A 24 -24.83 11.58 52.69
N GLU A 25 -24.01 12.56 53.09
CA GLU A 25 -24.14 13.21 54.41
C GLU A 25 -25.26 14.26 54.40
N PRO A 26 -26.05 14.39 55.49
CA PRO A 26 -27.10 15.41 55.56
C PRO A 26 -26.51 16.82 55.66
N LEU A 27 -27.04 17.74 54.84
CA LEU A 27 -26.62 19.14 54.78
C LEU A 27 -26.62 19.82 56.16
N ILE A 28 -25.44 20.28 56.59
CA ILE A 28 -25.26 21.03 57.84
C ILE A 28 -25.93 22.40 57.69
N ALA A 29 -27.08 22.57 58.36
CA ALA A 29 -27.70 23.89 58.51
C ALA A 29 -26.87 24.75 59.49
N PRO A 30 -26.32 25.91 59.07
CA PRO A 30 -25.52 26.74 59.96
C PRO A 30 -26.42 27.43 60.99
N LEU A 31 -26.25 27.07 62.26
CA LEU A 31 -26.94 27.75 63.36
C LEU A 31 -26.40 29.18 63.50
N ALA A 32 -27.26 30.18 63.35
CA ALA A 32 -26.85 31.59 63.45
C ALA A 32 -26.21 31.88 64.83
N PRO A 33 -25.07 32.60 64.90
CA PRO A 33 -24.42 32.92 66.16
C PRO A 33 -25.36 33.67 67.12
N ARG A 34 -25.50 33.19 68.36
CA ARG A 34 -26.12 33.95 69.44
C ARG A 34 -25.20 35.09 69.86
N VAL A 35 -25.31 36.23 69.17
CA VAL A 35 -24.73 37.49 69.63
C VAL A 35 -25.39 37.85 70.96
N VAL A 36 -24.62 37.77 72.05
CA VAL A 36 -25.02 38.31 73.34
C VAL A 36 -24.96 39.84 73.22
N PRO A 37 -26.05 40.59 73.47
CA PRO A 37 -26.00 42.04 73.44
C PRO A 37 -25.22 42.53 74.67
N LEU A 38 -23.95 42.85 74.46
CA LEU A 38 -23.22 43.70 75.40
C LEU A 38 -23.70 45.13 75.18
N GLU A 39 -24.47 45.66 76.13
CA GLU A 39 -24.87 47.07 76.16
C GLU A 39 -23.67 47.95 76.57
N GLU A 40 -22.64 48.00 75.73
CA GLU A 40 -21.65 49.08 75.79
C GLU A 40 -22.34 50.35 75.26
N SER A 41 -22.52 51.31 76.17
CA SER A 41 -23.25 52.54 75.90
C SER A 41 -22.57 53.41 74.85
N GLN A 42 -23.35 54.32 74.25
CA GLN A 42 -22.83 55.36 73.36
C GLN A 42 -22.00 56.38 74.15
N VAL A 43 -20.76 56.03 74.46
CA VAL A 43 -19.77 56.93 75.07
C VAL A 43 -19.22 57.84 73.98
N GLU A 44 -19.35 59.16 74.16
CA GLU A 44 -18.71 60.13 73.25
C GLU A 44 -17.19 59.89 73.22
N VAL A 45 -16.56 59.98 72.05
CA VAL A 45 -15.14 59.61 71.87
C VAL A 45 -14.20 60.43 72.78
N SER A 46 -14.60 61.67 73.09
CA SER A 46 -14.01 62.58 74.07
C SER A 46 -13.88 61.99 75.49
N ALA A 47 -14.82 61.12 75.89
CA ALA A 47 -14.88 60.48 77.20
C ALA A 47 -14.21 59.09 77.24
N SER A 48 -13.63 58.62 76.12
CA SER A 48 -12.87 57.37 76.09
C SER A 48 -11.66 57.43 77.03
N PRO A 49 -11.33 56.35 77.78
CA PRO A 49 -10.10 56.26 78.55
C PRO A 49 -8.83 56.52 77.72
N ALA A 50 -8.85 56.20 76.41
CA ALA A 50 -7.73 56.50 75.52
C ALA A 50 -7.54 58.02 75.31
N PHE A 51 -8.62 58.80 75.24
CA PHE A 51 -8.55 60.26 75.16
C PHE A 51 -8.05 60.88 76.47
N GLN A 52 -8.48 60.34 77.61
CA GLN A 52 -8.05 60.77 78.94
C GLN A 52 -6.55 60.51 79.17
N VAL A 53 -6.05 59.30 78.86
CA VAL A 53 -4.62 58.97 78.95
C VAL A 53 -3.77 59.84 78.01
N LEU A 54 -4.27 60.19 76.83
CA LEU A 54 -3.57 61.13 75.93
C LEU A 54 -3.48 62.55 76.50
N ASP A 55 -4.48 63.01 77.25
CA ASP A 55 -4.41 64.29 77.98
C ASP A 55 -3.51 64.21 79.22
N GLU A 56 -3.52 63.10 79.97
CA GLU A 56 -2.58 62.90 81.10
C GLU A 56 -1.12 62.92 80.62
N LEU A 57 -0.82 62.28 79.49
CA LEU A 57 0.51 62.29 78.88
C LEU A 57 0.91 63.68 78.32
N PHE A 58 -0.07 64.51 77.95
CA PHE A 58 0.14 65.92 77.61
C PHE A 58 0.51 66.74 78.85
N HIS A 59 -0.30 66.67 79.91
CA HIS A 59 -0.08 67.40 81.16
C HIS A 59 1.21 66.95 81.88
N ALA A 60 1.61 65.69 81.73
CA ALA A 60 2.90 65.17 82.20
C ALA A 60 4.10 65.60 81.34
N GLY A 61 3.90 66.42 80.29
CA GLY A 61 4.95 66.94 79.41
C GLY A 61 5.63 65.89 78.52
N LYS A 62 5.06 64.68 78.41
CA LYS A 62 5.67 63.55 77.67
C LYS A 62 5.30 63.52 76.19
N LEU A 63 4.21 64.17 75.81
CA LEU A 63 3.78 64.34 74.43
C LEU A 63 3.59 65.83 74.11
N THR A 64 3.98 66.25 72.91
CA THR A 64 3.69 67.61 72.42
C THR A 64 2.24 67.73 71.95
N GLY A 65 1.64 68.91 72.05
CA GLY A 65 0.22 69.12 71.72
C GLY A 65 -0.16 68.71 70.29
N THR A 66 0.77 68.82 69.34
CA THR A 66 0.58 68.35 67.96
C THR A 66 0.59 66.83 67.83
N GLN A 67 1.40 66.11 68.63
CA GLN A 67 1.36 64.65 68.71
C GLN A 67 0.06 64.16 69.36
N VAL A 68 -0.37 64.83 70.44
CA VAL A 68 -1.64 64.53 71.14
C VAL A 68 -2.83 64.73 70.21
N ALA A 69 -2.88 65.86 69.48
CA ALA A 69 -3.92 66.12 68.47
C ALA A 69 -3.93 65.05 67.36
N ASN A 70 -2.77 64.65 66.82
CA ASN A 70 -2.68 63.60 65.81
C ASN A 70 -3.09 62.21 66.33
N LEU A 71 -2.77 61.86 67.58
CA LEU A 71 -3.17 60.59 68.18
C LEU A 71 -4.66 60.56 68.50
N LYS A 72 -5.21 61.68 68.99
CA LYS A 72 -6.67 61.86 69.18
C LYS A 72 -7.41 61.77 67.86
N ALA A 73 -6.94 62.45 66.81
CA ALA A 73 -7.52 62.40 65.46
C ALA A 73 -7.58 60.96 64.90
N LYS A 74 -6.47 60.21 65.02
CA LYS A 74 -6.42 58.79 64.61
C LYS A 74 -7.32 57.88 65.46
N TYR A 75 -7.51 58.19 66.74
CA TYR A 75 -8.43 57.43 67.58
C TYR A 75 -9.90 57.73 67.26
N THR A 76 -10.26 58.98 66.93
CA THR A 76 -11.59 59.28 66.35
C THR A 76 -11.79 58.60 65.01
N GLU A 77 -10.81 58.63 64.09
CA GLU A 77 -10.88 57.93 62.81
C GLU A 77 -11.09 56.40 62.99
N LEU A 78 -10.39 55.79 63.96
CA LEU A 78 -10.57 54.38 64.31
C LEU A 78 -11.94 54.10 64.94
N HIS A 79 -12.46 55.01 65.78
CA HIS A 79 -13.78 54.87 66.39
C HIS A 79 -14.91 55.05 65.38
N ASP A 80 -14.83 56.05 64.50
CA ASP A 80 -15.83 56.33 63.47
C ASP A 80 -15.83 55.24 62.39
N THR A 81 -14.67 54.66 62.05
CA THR A 81 -14.62 53.47 61.19
C THR A 81 -15.19 52.23 61.87
N LEU A 82 -14.91 51.97 63.15
CA LEU A 82 -15.52 50.88 63.92
C LEU A 82 -17.05 51.05 64.09
N ARG A 83 -17.52 52.29 64.25
CA ARG A 83 -18.94 52.64 64.27
C ARG A 83 -19.57 52.39 62.90
N SER A 84 -18.95 52.86 61.81
CA SER A 84 -19.42 52.65 60.45
C SER A 84 -19.49 51.16 60.08
N THR A 85 -18.51 50.34 60.49
CA THR A 85 -18.58 48.88 60.27
C THR A 85 -19.68 48.23 61.09
N ARG A 86 -19.90 48.62 62.35
CA ARG A 86 -21.05 48.13 63.15
C ARG A 86 -22.41 48.58 62.61
N ASP A 87 -22.54 49.84 62.17
CA ASP A 87 -23.76 50.36 61.54
C ASP A 87 -24.05 49.65 60.20
N ASN A 88 -23.02 49.19 59.49
CA ASN A 88 -23.17 48.39 58.28
C ASN A 88 -23.42 46.90 58.58
N GLU A 89 -22.81 46.33 59.62
CA GLU A 89 -23.09 44.98 60.13
C GLU A 89 -24.56 44.85 60.59
N LEU A 90 -25.07 45.87 61.30
CA LEU A 90 -26.47 45.97 61.70
C LEU A 90 -27.42 46.04 60.50
N LYS A 91 -27.10 46.84 59.46
CA LYS A 91 -27.86 46.85 58.20
C LYS A 91 -27.83 45.48 57.54
N LEU A 92 -26.66 44.86 57.35
CA LEU A 92 -26.54 43.54 56.73
C LEU A 92 -27.28 42.45 57.52
N LEU A 93 -27.34 42.54 58.85
CA LEU A 93 -28.16 41.67 59.70
C LEU A 93 -29.67 41.96 59.59
N GLN A 94 -30.06 43.19 59.28
CA GLN A 94 -31.46 43.58 59.07
C GLN A 94 -31.93 43.20 57.66
N ASP A 95 -31.09 43.42 56.65
CA ASP A 95 -31.27 42.97 55.27
C ASP A 95 -31.33 41.43 55.21
N ALA A 96 -30.44 40.73 55.92
CA ALA A 96 -30.50 39.27 56.05
C ALA A 96 -31.83 38.79 56.65
N LYS A 97 -32.40 39.53 57.61
CA LYS A 97 -33.72 39.23 58.20
C LYS A 97 -34.87 39.48 57.23
N THR A 98 -34.84 40.58 56.45
CA THR A 98 -35.85 40.81 55.42
C THR A 98 -35.76 39.77 54.31
N TYR A 99 -34.55 39.42 53.85
CA TYR A 99 -34.38 38.37 52.83
C TYR A 99 -34.76 36.98 53.36
N THR A 100 -34.53 36.63 54.63
CA THR A 100 -35.08 35.36 55.17
C THR A 100 -36.60 35.37 55.25
N ALA A 101 -37.23 36.50 55.62
CA ALA A 101 -38.69 36.60 55.64
C ALA A 101 -39.29 36.54 54.22
N GLU A 102 -38.65 37.18 53.24
CA GLU A 102 -39.01 37.08 51.82
C GLU A 102 -38.81 35.65 51.29
N LEU A 103 -37.74 34.96 51.67
CA LEU A 103 -37.52 33.55 51.33
C LEU A 103 -38.55 32.62 51.98
N GLU A 104 -39.01 32.89 53.21
CA GLU A 104 -40.12 32.14 53.83
C GLU A 104 -41.45 32.40 53.13
N ILE A 105 -41.75 33.65 52.73
CA ILE A 105 -42.92 33.98 51.91
C ILE A 105 -42.85 33.26 50.55
N GLN A 106 -41.72 33.33 49.85
CA GLN A 106 -41.51 32.66 48.56
C GLN A 106 -41.56 31.13 48.68
N ARG A 107 -41.07 30.55 49.79
CA ARG A 107 -41.22 29.12 50.08
C ARG A 107 -42.69 28.74 50.28
N VAL A 108 -43.47 29.54 51.01
CA VAL A 108 -44.90 29.31 51.20
C VAL A 108 -45.70 29.53 49.90
N GLU A 109 -45.22 30.35 48.96
CA GLU A 109 -45.80 30.45 47.60
C GLU A 109 -45.39 29.27 46.70
N LEU A 110 -44.16 28.77 46.81
CA LEU A 110 -43.71 27.53 46.17
C LEU A 110 -44.50 26.32 46.69
N GLU A 111 -44.64 26.14 48.00
CA GLU A 111 -45.47 25.06 48.57
C GLU A 111 -46.94 25.14 48.10
N LYS A 112 -47.48 26.33 47.84
CA LYS A 112 -48.82 26.50 47.23
C LYS A 112 -48.85 26.20 45.73
N ALA A 113 -47.74 26.36 45.03
CA ALA A 113 -47.59 25.98 43.62
C ALA A 113 -47.39 24.46 43.46
N ASP A 114 -46.71 23.82 44.40
CA ASP A 114 -46.48 22.37 44.43
C ASP A 114 -47.70 21.61 44.97
N ASN A 115 -48.44 22.16 45.94
CA ASN A 115 -49.74 21.62 46.38
C ASN A 115 -50.90 21.94 45.41
N PHE A 116 -50.62 22.16 44.12
CA PHE A 116 -51.66 22.24 43.10
C PHE A 116 -52.08 20.83 42.67
N PRO A 117 -53.39 20.49 42.60
CA PRO A 117 -53.83 19.11 42.48
C PRO A 117 -53.40 18.46 41.16
N GLU A 118 -52.60 17.38 41.24
CA GLU A 118 -52.08 16.59 40.11
C GLU A 118 -53.17 16.02 39.17
N SER A 119 -54.44 16.00 39.61
CA SER A 119 -55.59 15.58 38.82
C SER A 119 -56.12 16.65 37.84
N ALA A 120 -55.65 17.89 37.92
CA ALA A 120 -56.07 19.00 37.06
C ALA A 120 -55.41 18.96 35.67
N ASN A 121 -55.95 18.13 34.77
CA ASN A 121 -55.49 17.86 33.39
C ASN A 121 -55.67 19.04 32.41
N THR A 122 -55.28 20.24 32.83
CA THR A 122 -55.38 21.53 32.13
C THR A 122 -54.33 21.68 31.03
N GLU A 123 -54.58 22.57 30.07
CA GLU A 123 -53.64 22.86 28.98
C GLU A 123 -52.35 23.52 29.50
N VAL A 124 -52.43 24.36 30.53
CA VAL A 124 -51.26 24.99 31.17
C VAL A 124 -50.31 23.96 31.75
N SER A 125 -50.82 22.88 32.36
CA SER A 125 -50.00 21.77 32.86
C SER A 125 -49.29 21.03 31.72
N LYS A 126 -50.00 20.73 30.63
CA LYS A 126 -49.42 20.11 29.41
C LYS A 126 -48.35 20.99 28.77
N LEU A 127 -48.59 22.30 28.68
CA LEU A 127 -47.65 23.26 28.12
C LEU A 127 -46.41 23.41 29.02
N ARG A 128 -46.55 23.42 30.35
CA ARG A 128 -45.40 23.36 31.27
C ARG A 128 -44.60 22.07 31.11
N ALA A 129 -45.25 20.91 31.00
CA ALA A 129 -44.56 19.63 30.78
C ALA A 129 -43.82 19.59 29.42
N GLN A 130 -44.42 20.16 28.36
CA GLN A 130 -43.76 20.31 27.07
C GLN A 130 -42.59 21.30 27.12
N LEU A 131 -42.74 22.44 27.78
CA LEU A 131 -41.68 23.45 27.94
C LEU A 131 -40.51 22.90 28.76
N LEU A 132 -40.78 22.23 29.89
CA LEU A 132 -39.75 21.58 30.70
C LEU A 132 -39.01 20.49 29.89
N LYS A 133 -39.75 19.69 29.11
CA LYS A 133 -39.13 18.71 28.22
C LYS A 133 -38.25 19.39 27.16
N HIS A 134 -38.73 20.41 26.48
CA HIS A 134 -37.94 21.13 25.47
C HIS A 134 -36.74 21.87 26.06
N HIS A 135 -36.81 22.32 27.32
CA HIS A 135 -35.67 22.90 28.02
C HIS A 135 -34.62 21.83 28.36
N ASN A 136 -35.03 20.64 28.80
CA ASN A 136 -34.12 19.51 29.04
C ASN A 136 -33.53 18.96 27.72
N ASP A 137 -34.35 18.84 26.66
CA ASP A 137 -33.92 18.46 25.31
C ASP A 137 -32.85 19.46 24.80
N LEU A 138 -33.01 20.77 25.09
CA LEU A 138 -32.09 21.85 24.70
C LEU A 138 -30.79 21.85 25.54
N ALA A 139 -30.87 21.72 26.87
CA ALA A 139 -29.69 21.61 27.72
C ALA A 139 -28.83 20.39 27.34
N GLN A 140 -29.46 19.28 26.93
CA GLN A 140 -28.76 18.10 26.41
C GLN A 140 -28.13 18.35 25.01
N THR A 141 -28.69 19.23 24.17
CA THR A 141 -28.00 19.64 22.94
C THR A 141 -26.83 20.57 23.21
N ASP A 142 -26.94 21.49 24.17
CA ASP A 142 -25.88 22.44 24.52
C ASP A 142 -24.66 21.74 25.13
N GLU A 143 -24.88 20.81 26.07
CA GLU A 143 -23.81 19.97 26.63
C GLU A 143 -23.11 19.14 25.53
N ARG A 144 -23.90 18.61 24.59
CA ARG A 144 -23.39 17.83 23.46
C ARG A 144 -22.64 18.68 22.44
N GLU A 145 -23.05 19.93 22.22
CA GLU A 145 -22.30 20.87 21.40
C GLU A 145 -20.96 21.21 22.07
N TYR A 146 -20.96 21.51 23.37
CA TYR A 146 -19.71 21.74 24.13
C TYR A 146 -18.74 20.54 24.04
N GLN A 147 -19.23 19.31 24.21
CA GLN A 147 -18.43 18.09 24.02
C GLN A 147 -17.88 17.94 22.58
N LEU A 148 -18.62 18.39 21.57
CA LEU A 148 -18.17 18.38 20.17
C LEU A 148 -17.16 19.49 19.88
N GLN A 149 -17.37 20.71 20.38
CA GLN A 149 -16.44 21.83 20.26
C GLN A 149 -15.10 21.48 20.92
N TYR A 150 -15.10 20.98 22.16
CA TYR A 150 -13.90 20.50 22.85
C TYR A 150 -13.16 19.40 22.06
N LYS A 151 -13.90 18.47 21.43
CA LYS A 151 -13.30 17.44 20.59
C LYS A 151 -12.73 17.97 19.28
N ILE A 152 -13.32 19.03 18.72
CA ILE A 152 -12.80 19.74 17.54
C ILE A 152 -11.49 20.49 17.91
N GLU A 153 -11.41 21.11 19.09
CA GLU A 153 -10.21 21.76 19.62
C GLU A 153 -9.04 20.77 19.70
N ASN A 154 -9.24 19.63 20.39
CA ASN A 154 -8.22 18.58 20.54
C ASN A 154 -7.75 18.03 19.18
N LEU A 155 -8.67 17.82 18.23
CA LEU A 155 -8.33 17.36 16.87
C LEU A 155 -7.56 18.42 16.05
N HIS A 156 -7.75 19.72 16.33
CA HIS A 156 -6.93 20.78 15.75
C HIS A 156 -5.52 20.83 16.36
N GLU A 157 -5.37 20.55 17.65
CA GLU A 157 -4.05 20.43 18.28
C GLU A 157 -3.29 19.20 17.78
N GLU A 158 -3.92 18.02 17.74
CA GLU A 158 -3.35 16.80 17.13
C GLU A 158 -2.91 17.05 15.69
N LYS A 159 -3.77 17.69 14.87
CA LYS A 159 -3.42 18.09 13.50
C LYS A 159 -2.20 19.02 13.47
N ARG A 160 -2.13 20.03 14.34
CA ARG A 160 -1.02 21.01 14.37
C ARG A 160 0.29 20.40 14.86
N LEU A 161 0.23 19.33 15.65
CA LEU A 161 1.38 18.49 16.01
C LEU A 161 1.84 17.64 14.82
N LEU A 162 0.91 16.92 14.17
CA LEU A 162 1.19 16.10 12.98
C LEU A 162 1.73 16.93 11.80
N GLU A 163 1.23 18.15 11.57
CA GLU A 163 1.77 19.08 10.58
C GLU A 163 3.21 19.52 10.91
N ARG A 164 3.54 19.70 12.20
CA ARG A 164 4.91 19.96 12.66
C ARG A 164 5.82 18.75 12.46
N GLU A 165 5.36 17.54 12.76
CA GLU A 165 6.13 16.31 12.53
C GLU A 165 6.35 16.03 11.04
N TYR A 166 5.32 16.22 10.21
CA TYR A 166 5.44 16.16 8.76
C TYR A 166 6.47 17.18 8.22
N SER A 167 6.49 18.40 8.76
CA SER A 167 7.48 19.42 8.41
C SER A 167 8.92 19.11 8.86
N ARG A 168 9.11 18.13 9.76
CA ARG A 168 10.42 17.62 10.22
C ARG A 168 10.90 16.40 9.44
N MET A 169 10.05 15.74 8.65
CA MET A 169 10.51 14.64 7.79
C MET A 169 11.38 15.18 6.65
N PRO A 170 12.43 14.44 6.23
CA PRO A 170 13.29 14.84 5.13
C PRO A 170 12.49 15.10 3.85
N LYS A 171 12.80 16.20 3.15
CA LYS A 171 12.11 16.55 1.91
C LYS A 171 12.30 15.44 0.86
N PRO A 172 11.33 15.19 -0.04
CA PRO A 172 11.39 14.06 -0.95
C PRO A 172 12.69 14.02 -1.79
N GLY A 173 13.25 15.15 -2.20
CA GLY A 173 14.52 15.21 -2.94
C GLY A 173 15.77 14.82 -2.13
N GLU A 174 15.73 14.79 -0.80
CA GLU A 174 16.82 14.25 0.05
C GLU A 174 16.72 12.74 0.18
N LEU A 175 15.49 12.21 0.32
CA LEU A 175 15.22 10.78 0.24
C LEU A 175 15.57 10.23 -1.14
N GLU A 176 15.23 10.96 -2.21
CA GLU A 176 15.54 10.58 -3.59
C GLU A 176 17.05 10.59 -3.89
N LYS A 177 17.82 11.50 -3.26
CA LYS A 177 19.30 11.46 -3.30
C LYS A 177 19.84 10.22 -2.60
N LYS A 178 19.43 9.96 -1.35
CA LYS A 178 19.86 8.76 -0.60
C LYS A 178 19.44 7.46 -1.29
N GLN A 179 18.27 7.43 -1.92
CA GLN A 179 17.83 6.31 -2.75
C GLN A 179 18.74 6.12 -3.96
N LYS A 180 19.09 7.18 -4.70
CA LYS A 180 20.01 7.10 -5.85
C LYS A 180 21.44 6.74 -5.45
N GLU A 181 21.88 7.11 -4.25
CA GLU A 181 23.16 6.69 -3.67
C GLU A 181 23.12 5.20 -3.31
N LEU A 182 22.07 4.73 -2.63
CA LEU A 182 21.89 3.31 -2.31
C LEU A 182 21.71 2.45 -3.58
N GLU A 183 20.99 2.94 -4.60
CA GLU A 183 20.86 2.26 -5.90
C GLU A 183 22.21 2.12 -6.61
N LYS A 184 23.09 3.12 -6.54
CA LYS A 184 24.48 3.00 -7.05
C LYS A 184 25.27 1.95 -6.27
N VAL A 185 25.27 2.01 -4.94
CA VAL A 185 25.99 1.04 -4.09
C VAL A 185 25.48 -0.38 -4.34
N ILE A 186 24.17 -0.57 -4.51
CA ILE A 186 23.56 -1.86 -4.86
C ILE A 186 24.02 -2.33 -6.26
N GLU A 187 24.10 -1.43 -7.24
CA GLU A 187 24.55 -1.79 -8.60
C GLU A 187 26.06 -2.06 -8.70
N GLU A 188 26.86 -1.41 -7.85
CA GLU A 188 28.29 -1.67 -7.67
C GLU A 188 28.52 -3.01 -6.97
N LEU A 189 27.79 -3.29 -5.88
CA LEU A 189 27.81 -4.60 -5.19
C LEU A 189 27.34 -5.74 -6.10
N LYS A 190 26.35 -5.55 -6.97
CA LYS A 190 25.97 -6.56 -8.00
C LYS A 190 27.11 -6.84 -8.97
N LYS A 191 27.84 -5.82 -9.41
CA LYS A 191 29.01 -5.99 -10.30
C LYS A 191 30.13 -6.73 -9.59
N GLU A 192 30.42 -6.38 -8.34
CA GLU A 192 31.40 -7.10 -7.53
C GLU A 192 30.97 -8.56 -7.34
N ILE A 193 29.72 -8.83 -6.95
CA ILE A 193 29.20 -10.21 -6.82
C ILE A 193 29.33 -10.98 -8.15
N SER A 194 29.03 -10.35 -9.29
CA SER A 194 29.20 -10.98 -10.61
C SER A 194 30.68 -11.24 -10.95
N GLN A 195 31.60 -10.36 -10.55
CA GLN A 195 33.04 -10.55 -10.71
C GLN A 195 33.54 -11.68 -9.82
N ARG A 196 33.22 -11.65 -8.52
CA ARG A 196 33.55 -12.71 -7.54
C ARG A 196 32.98 -14.08 -7.94
N GLN A 197 31.80 -14.12 -8.58
CA GLN A 197 31.22 -15.35 -9.13
C GLN A 197 32.00 -15.87 -10.35
N GLN A 198 32.45 -14.99 -11.24
CA GLN A 198 33.30 -15.38 -12.37
C GLN A 198 34.70 -15.79 -11.90
N GLU A 199 35.30 -15.09 -10.94
CA GLU A 199 36.56 -15.47 -10.28
C GLU A 199 36.42 -16.83 -9.60
N ALA A 200 35.36 -17.08 -8.85
CA ALA A 200 35.09 -18.37 -8.22
C ALA A 200 34.77 -19.50 -9.22
N LYS A 201 34.34 -19.17 -10.45
CA LYS A 201 34.20 -20.14 -11.55
C LYS A 201 35.56 -20.44 -12.18
N ASN A 202 36.34 -19.42 -12.51
CA ASN A 202 37.70 -19.56 -13.04
C ASN A 202 38.57 -20.37 -12.06
N LEU A 203 38.62 -19.97 -10.79
CA LEU A 203 39.38 -20.67 -9.75
C LEU A 203 38.92 -22.11 -9.52
N ARG A 204 37.65 -22.44 -9.79
CA ARG A 204 37.19 -23.85 -9.79
C ARG A 204 37.70 -24.58 -11.02
N GLU A 205 37.65 -23.97 -12.20
CA GLU A 205 38.17 -24.56 -13.44
C GLU A 205 39.69 -24.76 -13.38
N ASP A 206 40.43 -23.80 -12.80
CA ASP A 206 41.86 -23.88 -12.49
C ASP A 206 42.16 -25.03 -11.51
N LEU A 207 41.39 -25.15 -10.42
CA LEU A 207 41.54 -26.23 -9.43
C LEU A 207 41.17 -27.60 -10.01
N ASP A 208 40.14 -27.66 -10.88
CA ASP A 208 39.77 -28.85 -11.65
C ASP A 208 40.87 -29.24 -12.65
N THR A 209 41.64 -28.29 -13.20
CA THR A 209 42.83 -28.59 -14.03
C THR A 209 44.01 -29.06 -13.18
N GLN A 210 44.32 -28.38 -12.08
CA GLN A 210 45.40 -28.79 -11.16
C GLN A 210 45.12 -30.16 -10.54
N GLN A 211 43.88 -30.51 -10.24
CA GLN A 211 43.53 -31.86 -9.79
C GLN A 211 43.64 -32.90 -10.91
N LYS A 212 43.40 -32.55 -12.17
CA LYS A 212 43.69 -33.46 -13.30
C LYS A 212 45.20 -33.66 -13.46
N GLU A 213 45.97 -32.57 -13.51
CA GLU A 213 47.44 -32.58 -13.55
C GLU A 213 48.02 -33.43 -12.39
N ILE A 214 47.60 -33.19 -11.14
CA ILE A 214 48.01 -34.00 -9.98
C ILE A 214 47.60 -35.47 -10.13
N THR A 215 46.42 -35.80 -10.68
CA THR A 215 46.06 -37.21 -10.96
C THR A 215 46.77 -37.81 -12.16
N GLU A 216 47.47 -37.03 -12.98
CA GLU A 216 48.32 -37.52 -14.07
C GLU A 216 49.76 -37.67 -13.56
N GLU A 217 50.31 -36.68 -12.84
CA GLU A 217 51.55 -36.76 -12.08
C GLU A 217 51.56 -37.95 -11.09
N LEU A 218 50.44 -38.22 -10.39
CA LEU A 218 50.33 -39.38 -9.50
C LEU A 218 50.38 -40.72 -10.27
N LYS A 219 49.86 -40.79 -11.50
CA LYS A 219 49.95 -42.00 -12.34
C LYS A 219 51.34 -42.16 -12.92
N GLU A 220 51.98 -41.06 -13.34
CA GLU A 220 53.38 -41.08 -13.76
C GLU A 220 54.31 -41.47 -12.60
N LEU A 221 54.04 -40.99 -11.38
CA LEU A 221 54.74 -41.40 -10.16
C LEU A 221 54.48 -42.87 -9.81
N GLU A 222 53.27 -43.39 -10.01
CA GLU A 222 52.94 -44.81 -9.81
C GLU A 222 53.66 -45.70 -10.84
N ILE A 223 53.78 -45.23 -12.09
CA ILE A 223 54.58 -45.87 -13.16
C ILE A 223 56.09 -45.79 -12.87
N GLU A 224 56.60 -44.67 -12.37
CA GLU A 224 58.01 -44.55 -11.94
C GLU A 224 58.28 -45.39 -10.68
N LEU A 225 57.32 -45.54 -9.77
CA LEU A 225 57.43 -46.44 -8.62
C LEU A 225 57.48 -47.90 -9.06
N GLU A 226 56.62 -48.33 -9.98
CA GLU A 226 56.73 -49.65 -10.62
C GLU A 226 58.09 -49.86 -11.30
N GLN A 227 58.62 -48.87 -12.01
CA GLN A 227 59.95 -48.93 -12.61
C GLN A 227 61.05 -48.96 -11.54
N GLN A 228 60.90 -48.24 -10.44
CA GLN A 228 61.83 -48.24 -9.32
C GLN A 228 61.80 -49.56 -8.56
N GLU A 229 60.67 -50.25 -8.45
CA GLU A 229 60.59 -51.61 -7.88
C GLU A 229 61.22 -52.66 -8.81
N LYS A 230 61.02 -52.56 -10.12
CA LYS A 230 61.71 -53.39 -11.12
C LYS A 230 63.23 -53.17 -11.02
N LEU A 231 63.70 -51.92 -11.01
CA LEU A 231 65.11 -51.57 -10.80
C LEU A 231 65.66 -52.01 -9.44
N LYS A 232 64.88 -51.91 -8.34
CA LYS A 232 65.27 -52.46 -7.02
C LYS A 232 65.45 -53.98 -7.07
N SER A 233 64.60 -54.70 -7.81
CA SER A 233 64.71 -56.17 -7.96
C SER A 233 65.99 -56.58 -8.70
N GLU A 234 66.45 -55.78 -9.67
CA GLU A 234 67.72 -55.97 -10.36
C GLU A 234 68.92 -55.54 -9.51
N LEU A 235 68.80 -54.45 -8.74
CA LEU A 235 69.88 -53.92 -7.89
C LEU A 235 70.31 -54.90 -6.78
N VAL A 236 69.43 -55.79 -6.32
CA VAL A 236 69.71 -56.77 -5.26
C VAL A 236 70.80 -57.79 -5.67
N GLN A 237 71.12 -57.94 -6.96
CA GLN A 237 72.18 -58.84 -7.41
C GLN A 237 73.60 -58.22 -7.46
N ILE A 238 73.76 -56.89 -7.34
CA ILE A 238 75.05 -56.22 -7.56
C ILE A 238 75.39 -55.20 -6.45
N ASN A 239 76.65 -55.25 -5.99
CA ASN A 239 77.31 -54.36 -5.03
C ASN A 239 76.94 -54.47 -3.54
N THR A 240 77.46 -55.55 -2.94
CA THR A 240 78.29 -55.35 -1.75
C THR A 240 79.43 -54.35 -2.06
N LEU A 241 79.54 -53.23 -1.32
CA LEU A 241 80.79 -52.49 -0.99
C LEU A 241 80.49 -51.15 -0.25
N PRO A 242 80.32 -51.18 1.10
CA PRO A 242 79.97 -49.98 1.87
C PRO A 242 81.20 -49.13 2.25
N ALA A 243 81.39 -47.99 1.61
CA ALA A 243 82.46 -47.02 1.97
C ALA A 243 82.10 -45.53 1.86
N GLN A 244 81.00 -45.15 1.18
CA GLN A 244 80.67 -43.73 0.91
C GLN A 244 79.51 -43.17 1.76
N TYR A 245 78.71 -44.02 2.39
CA TYR A 245 77.43 -43.64 3.02
C TYR A 245 77.56 -42.64 4.19
N THR A 246 78.66 -42.65 4.94
CA THR A 246 78.83 -41.85 6.17
C THR A 246 78.79 -40.32 5.95
N LYS A 247 79.04 -39.81 4.73
CA LYS A 247 78.91 -38.37 4.41
C LYS A 247 77.57 -37.99 3.76
N GLU A 248 76.91 -38.93 3.10
CA GLU A 248 75.53 -38.72 2.61
C GLU A 248 74.53 -38.71 3.77
N GLN A 249 74.78 -39.49 4.81
CA GLN A 249 73.87 -39.66 5.95
C GLN A 249 73.71 -38.40 6.82
N GLU A 250 74.73 -37.54 6.91
CA GLU A 250 74.62 -36.23 7.56
C GLU A 250 73.80 -35.23 6.74
N LYS A 251 73.93 -35.25 5.40
CA LYS A 251 73.12 -34.41 4.49
C LYS A 251 71.66 -34.84 4.50
N THR A 252 71.37 -36.14 4.47
CA THR A 252 69.99 -36.63 4.58
C THR A 252 69.39 -36.35 5.95
N ASN A 253 70.14 -36.42 7.06
CA ASN A 253 69.62 -36.01 8.37
C ASN A 253 69.28 -34.51 8.46
N ARG A 254 70.06 -33.62 7.84
CA ARG A 254 69.70 -32.19 7.78
C ARG A 254 68.44 -31.94 6.94
N LYS A 255 68.38 -32.53 5.73
CA LYS A 255 67.16 -32.49 4.90
C LYS A 255 65.96 -33.09 5.60
N LYS A 256 66.14 -34.17 6.38
CA LYS A 256 65.07 -34.81 7.16
C LYS A 256 64.52 -33.87 8.22
N LEU A 257 65.35 -33.18 8.99
CA LEU A 257 64.89 -32.20 10.00
C LEU A 257 64.16 -31.00 9.36
N GLU A 258 64.61 -30.57 8.18
CA GLU A 258 63.96 -29.52 7.40
C GLU A 258 62.59 -29.97 6.84
N VAL A 259 62.51 -31.20 6.33
CA VAL A 259 61.25 -31.85 5.91
C VAL A 259 60.33 -32.14 7.10
N GLU A 260 60.82 -32.54 8.27
CA GLU A 260 60.02 -32.73 9.48
C GLU A 260 59.47 -31.41 10.02
N LYS A 261 60.22 -30.30 9.90
CA LYS A 261 59.73 -28.96 10.22
C LYS A 261 58.65 -28.52 9.23
N ASN A 262 58.91 -28.64 7.93
CA ASN A 262 57.93 -28.29 6.89
C ASN A 262 56.68 -29.18 6.95
N SER A 263 56.83 -30.45 7.32
CA SER A 263 55.70 -31.38 7.54
C SER A 263 54.84 -30.95 8.72
N LYS A 264 55.42 -30.45 9.81
CA LYS A 264 54.65 -29.89 10.93
C LYS A 264 53.95 -28.59 10.54
N GLU A 265 54.64 -27.68 9.85
CA GLU A 265 54.04 -26.45 9.32
C GLU A 265 52.97 -26.71 8.24
N LEU A 266 52.94 -27.90 7.64
CA LEU A 266 51.86 -28.35 6.75
C LEU A 266 50.73 -29.02 7.54
N GLN A 267 51.03 -29.82 8.56
CA GLN A 267 50.02 -30.41 9.45
C GLN A 267 49.25 -29.34 10.24
N GLU A 268 49.93 -28.32 10.77
CA GLU A 268 49.30 -27.17 11.43
C GLU A 268 48.33 -26.44 10.48
N LYS A 269 48.72 -26.26 9.20
CA LYS A 269 47.85 -25.69 8.16
C LYS A 269 46.73 -26.65 7.74
N GLU A 270 46.96 -27.95 7.74
CA GLU A 270 45.95 -28.97 7.48
C GLU A 270 44.91 -29.00 8.61
N GLU A 271 45.32 -28.84 9.87
CA GLU A 271 44.42 -28.70 11.02
C GLU A 271 43.63 -27.38 10.97
N GLU A 272 44.27 -26.25 10.65
CA GLU A 272 43.59 -24.96 10.41
C GLU A 272 42.56 -25.06 9.27
N LEU A 273 42.91 -25.68 8.14
CA LEU A 273 42.01 -25.90 7.02
C LEU A 273 40.87 -26.86 7.39
N ASN A 274 41.12 -27.92 8.16
CA ASN A 274 40.07 -28.82 8.65
C ASN A 274 39.11 -28.13 9.63
N VAL A 275 39.61 -27.21 10.47
CA VAL A 275 38.76 -26.36 11.33
C VAL A 275 37.93 -25.38 10.48
N ALA A 276 38.52 -24.76 9.46
CA ALA A 276 37.80 -23.89 8.53
C ALA A 276 36.71 -24.65 7.74
N ILE A 277 37.02 -25.86 7.26
CA ILE A 277 36.07 -26.75 6.56
C ILE A 277 34.91 -27.16 7.49
N LYS A 278 35.18 -27.47 8.76
CA LYS A 278 34.12 -27.72 9.76
C LYS A 278 33.23 -26.49 9.96
N GLY A 279 33.82 -25.31 10.17
CA GLY A 279 33.05 -24.07 10.33
C GLY A 279 32.23 -23.66 9.09
N VAL A 280 32.70 -24.02 7.88
CA VAL A 280 31.92 -23.86 6.64
C VAL A 280 30.81 -24.91 6.53
N SER A 281 31.06 -26.15 6.95
CA SER A 281 30.06 -27.22 7.01
C SER A 281 28.93 -26.90 8.00
N GLU A 282 29.27 -26.42 9.19
CA GLU A 282 28.31 -25.98 10.22
C GLU A 282 27.46 -24.80 9.72
N LYS A 283 28.08 -23.77 9.13
CA LYS A 283 27.34 -22.66 8.50
C LYS A 283 26.46 -23.10 7.33
N ARG A 284 26.91 -24.05 6.52
CA ARG A 284 26.09 -24.66 5.47
C ARG A 284 24.87 -25.34 6.08
N ASN A 285 25.05 -26.19 7.09
CA ASN A 285 23.97 -26.92 7.74
C ASN A 285 22.96 -25.97 8.39
N GLN A 286 23.43 -24.86 8.98
CA GLN A 286 22.56 -23.80 9.50
C GLN A 286 21.72 -23.16 8.39
N VAL A 287 22.33 -22.71 7.29
CA VAL A 287 21.61 -22.12 6.14
C VAL A 287 20.68 -23.14 5.46
N GLU A 288 21.04 -24.42 5.44
CA GLU A 288 20.23 -25.51 4.90
C GLU A 288 19.02 -25.82 5.80
N GLY A 289 19.15 -25.59 7.12
CA GLY A 289 18.05 -25.60 8.10
C GLY A 289 17.14 -24.36 8.00
N GLU A 290 17.69 -23.14 7.99
CA GLU A 290 16.95 -21.89 7.79
C GLU A 290 16.12 -21.92 6.48
N LYS A 291 16.71 -22.48 5.40
CA LYS A 291 16.02 -22.74 4.14
C LYS A 291 14.86 -23.74 4.28
N ALA A 292 15.00 -24.76 5.11
CA ALA A 292 13.93 -25.74 5.36
C ALA A 292 12.76 -25.10 6.14
N GLU A 293 13.05 -24.30 7.17
CA GLU A 293 12.03 -23.55 7.93
C GLU A 293 11.27 -22.56 7.03
N VAL A 294 11.98 -21.78 6.22
CA VAL A 294 11.37 -20.86 5.24
C VAL A 294 10.55 -21.62 4.20
N GLN A 295 10.97 -22.82 3.79
CA GLN A 295 10.21 -23.64 2.84
C GLN A 295 8.95 -24.26 3.48
N GLU A 296 8.98 -24.63 4.76
CA GLU A 296 7.80 -25.09 5.48
C GLU A 296 6.79 -23.95 5.69
N GLU A 297 7.25 -22.78 6.13
CA GLU A 297 6.42 -21.60 6.33
C GLU A 297 5.80 -21.09 5.01
N LEU A 298 6.55 -21.12 3.90
CA LEU A 298 6.01 -20.85 2.56
C LEU A 298 4.90 -21.84 2.16
N ASN A 299 4.97 -23.10 2.59
CA ASN A 299 3.92 -24.08 2.34
C ASN A 299 2.69 -23.83 3.23
N ARG A 300 2.88 -23.55 4.53
CA ARG A 300 1.78 -23.16 5.43
C ARG A 300 1.03 -21.93 4.90
N GLN A 301 1.73 -20.94 4.36
CA GLN A 301 1.12 -19.74 3.76
C GLN A 301 0.39 -20.04 2.44
N ARG A 302 0.85 -21.01 1.65
CA ARG A 302 0.11 -21.51 0.46
C ARG A 302 -1.18 -22.23 0.86
N ASP A 303 -1.14 -23.08 1.87
CA ASP A 303 -2.31 -23.82 2.35
C ASP A 303 -3.36 -22.86 2.98
N ALA A 304 -2.89 -21.84 3.72
CA ALA A 304 -3.73 -20.76 4.22
C ALA A 304 -4.36 -19.91 3.10
N LEU A 305 -3.59 -19.59 2.04
CA LEU A 305 -4.12 -18.89 0.85
C LEU A 305 -5.15 -19.74 0.11
N PHE A 306 -4.89 -21.03 -0.10
CA PHE A 306 -5.82 -21.96 -0.75
C PHE A 306 -7.13 -22.07 0.03
N SER A 307 -7.05 -22.26 1.34
CA SER A 307 -8.22 -22.31 2.24
C SER A 307 -9.04 -21.01 2.16
N ARG A 308 -8.37 -19.86 2.23
CA ARG A 308 -9.01 -18.54 2.15
C ARG A 308 -9.60 -18.22 0.77
N GLN A 309 -9.03 -18.77 -0.31
CA GLN A 309 -9.61 -18.70 -1.65
C GLN A 309 -10.87 -19.57 -1.75
N GLN A 310 -10.86 -20.77 -1.16
CA GLN A 310 -12.03 -21.64 -1.10
C GLN A 310 -13.17 -21.01 -0.28
N GLU A 311 -12.86 -20.37 0.85
CA GLU A 311 -13.81 -19.55 1.62
C GLU A 311 -14.42 -18.42 0.77
N TYR A 312 -13.59 -17.71 0.00
CA TYR A 312 -14.04 -16.63 -0.88
C TYR A 312 -14.95 -17.14 -2.01
N GLU A 313 -14.62 -18.27 -2.64
CA GLU A 313 -15.45 -18.89 -3.68
C GLU A 313 -16.80 -19.39 -3.13
N MET A 314 -16.84 -19.88 -1.90
CA MET A 314 -18.09 -20.24 -1.22
C MET A 314 -18.93 -19.01 -0.88
N LEU A 315 -18.32 -17.97 -0.29
CA LEU A 315 -19.00 -16.72 0.04
C LEU A 315 -19.55 -16.01 -1.21
N ASN A 316 -18.86 -16.12 -2.36
CA ASN A 316 -19.33 -15.57 -3.63
C ASN A 316 -20.52 -16.36 -4.22
N LYS A 317 -20.58 -17.69 -4.02
CA LYS A 317 -21.76 -18.51 -4.37
C LYS A 317 -22.95 -18.15 -3.49
N ASP A 318 -22.74 -18.02 -2.17
CA ASP A 318 -23.78 -17.59 -1.23
C ASP A 318 -24.30 -16.17 -1.55
N TYR A 319 -23.43 -15.27 -2.00
CA TYR A 319 -23.81 -13.92 -2.45
C TYR A 319 -24.71 -13.95 -3.71
N GLU A 320 -24.34 -14.71 -4.74
CA GLU A 320 -25.16 -14.85 -5.95
C GLU A 320 -26.52 -15.52 -5.64
N VAL A 321 -26.55 -16.55 -4.78
CA VAL A 321 -27.80 -17.18 -4.30
C VAL A 321 -28.65 -16.19 -3.48
N ALA A 322 -28.05 -15.32 -2.67
CA ALA A 322 -28.78 -14.28 -1.95
C ALA A 322 -29.39 -13.22 -2.89
N LYS A 323 -28.66 -12.85 -3.95
CA LYS A 323 -29.07 -11.92 -5.00
C LYS A 323 -30.18 -12.48 -5.89
N GLU A 324 -30.14 -13.78 -6.22
CA GLU A 324 -31.26 -14.49 -6.87
C GLU A 324 -32.52 -14.50 -5.98
N ARG A 325 -32.37 -14.78 -4.68
CA ARG A 325 -33.48 -14.72 -3.71
C ARG A 325 -34.06 -13.31 -3.58
N GLU A 326 -33.24 -12.26 -3.59
CA GLU A 326 -33.71 -10.88 -3.60
C GLU A 326 -34.52 -10.57 -4.87
N ALA A 327 -34.07 -11.03 -6.05
CA ALA A 327 -34.81 -10.87 -7.30
C ALA A 327 -36.18 -11.58 -7.27
N VAL A 328 -36.26 -12.79 -6.70
CA VAL A 328 -37.53 -13.50 -6.50
C VAL A 328 -38.45 -12.73 -5.55
N LEU A 329 -37.93 -12.29 -4.39
CA LEU A 329 -38.72 -11.52 -3.41
C LEU A 329 -39.22 -10.16 -3.94
N LEU A 330 -38.47 -9.53 -4.85
CA LEU A 330 -38.93 -8.32 -5.57
C LEU A 330 -40.06 -8.65 -6.57
N GLY A 331 -40.00 -9.80 -7.23
CA GLY A 331 -41.10 -10.33 -8.06
C GLY A 331 -42.36 -10.64 -7.24
N ASP A 332 -42.21 -11.34 -6.11
CA ASP A 332 -43.30 -11.63 -5.18
C ASP A 332 -43.93 -10.34 -4.64
N ARG A 333 -43.12 -9.34 -4.26
CA ARG A 333 -43.65 -8.03 -3.84
C ARG A 333 -44.46 -7.37 -4.96
N ALA A 334 -44.02 -7.45 -6.21
CA ALA A 334 -44.75 -6.87 -7.34
C ALA A 334 -46.09 -7.59 -7.61
N THR A 335 -46.16 -8.91 -7.46
CA THR A 335 -47.43 -9.66 -7.59
C THR A 335 -48.38 -9.40 -6.42
N LEU A 336 -47.85 -9.23 -5.20
CA LEU A 336 -48.61 -8.81 -4.02
C LEU A 336 -49.14 -7.37 -4.16
N ASP A 337 -48.32 -6.43 -4.66
CA ASP A 337 -48.75 -5.05 -4.95
C ASP A 337 -49.86 -5.01 -6.01
N LEU A 338 -49.79 -5.84 -7.06
CA LEU A 338 -50.86 -5.99 -8.05
C LEU A 338 -52.13 -6.59 -7.43
N SER A 339 -51.99 -7.59 -6.56
CA SER A 339 -53.11 -8.23 -5.84
C SER A 339 -53.79 -7.28 -4.85
N LEU A 340 -53.01 -6.44 -4.16
CA LEU A 340 -53.51 -5.37 -3.28
C LEU A 340 -54.24 -4.28 -4.07
N ARG A 341 -53.74 -3.89 -5.25
CA ARG A 341 -54.44 -2.96 -6.15
C ARG A 341 -55.75 -3.55 -6.68
N HIS A 342 -55.76 -4.83 -7.03
CA HIS A 342 -56.95 -5.54 -7.48
C HIS A 342 -58.02 -5.61 -6.38
N THR A 343 -57.67 -6.14 -5.20
CA THR A 343 -58.59 -6.24 -4.06
C THR A 343 -59.04 -4.87 -3.54
N HIS A 344 -58.23 -3.81 -3.65
CA HIS A 344 -58.68 -2.45 -3.35
C HIS A 344 -59.66 -1.91 -4.39
N LEU A 345 -59.49 -2.25 -5.68
CA LEU A 345 -60.45 -1.92 -6.73
C LEU A 345 -61.78 -2.67 -6.53
N GLU A 346 -61.73 -3.97 -6.20
CA GLU A 346 -62.91 -4.76 -5.83
C GLU A 346 -63.61 -4.18 -4.60
N LYS A 347 -62.87 -3.83 -3.53
CA LYS A 347 -63.44 -3.16 -2.36
C LYS A 347 -64.16 -1.87 -2.73
N LYS A 348 -63.64 -1.11 -3.70
CA LYS A 348 -64.30 0.10 -4.22
C LYS A 348 -65.58 -0.24 -5.00
N THR A 349 -65.53 -1.19 -5.93
CA THR A 349 -66.74 -1.56 -6.70
C THR A 349 -67.83 -2.16 -5.81
N GLN A 350 -67.47 -2.95 -4.79
CA GLN A 350 -68.41 -3.48 -3.80
C GLN A 350 -68.97 -2.38 -2.86
N HIS A 351 -68.18 -1.35 -2.54
CA HIS A 351 -68.70 -0.18 -1.84
C HIS A 351 -69.66 0.63 -2.70
N ASP A 352 -69.38 0.79 -4.00
CA ASP A 352 -70.25 1.47 -4.96
C ASP A 352 -71.56 0.69 -5.22
N THR A 353 -71.52 -0.64 -5.33
CA THR A 353 -72.75 -1.47 -5.46
C THR A 353 -73.56 -1.50 -4.17
N HIS A 354 -72.93 -1.62 -3.01
CA HIS A 354 -73.61 -1.49 -1.71
C HIS A 354 -74.27 -0.10 -1.57
N SER A 355 -73.57 0.97 -1.98
CA SER A 355 -74.11 2.33 -1.96
C SER A 355 -75.27 2.54 -2.93
N ARG A 356 -75.31 1.84 -4.07
CA ARG A 356 -76.48 1.80 -4.97
C ARG A 356 -77.65 1.06 -4.33
N ARG A 357 -77.42 -0.18 -3.86
CA ARG A 357 -78.45 -1.01 -3.18
C ARG A 357 -79.03 -0.34 -1.94
N GLN A 358 -78.25 0.42 -1.19
CA GLN A 358 -78.73 1.19 -0.05
C GLN A 358 -79.68 2.32 -0.49
N ARG A 359 -79.39 3.04 -1.59
CA ARG A 359 -80.30 4.06 -2.16
C ARG A 359 -81.58 3.45 -2.73
N GLU A 360 -81.49 2.25 -3.33
CA GLU A 360 -82.62 1.46 -3.82
C GLU A 360 -83.51 1.04 -2.63
N LYS A 361 -82.95 0.38 -1.62
CA LYS A 361 -83.64 0.04 -0.36
C LYS A 361 -84.33 1.26 0.27
N ASP A 362 -83.65 2.41 0.32
CA ASP A 362 -84.22 3.62 0.91
C ASP A 362 -85.29 4.27 0.01
N ARG A 363 -85.28 4.03 -1.30
CA ARG A 363 -86.39 4.38 -2.22
C ARG A 363 -87.58 3.47 -1.98
N ASP A 364 -87.35 2.16 -1.87
CA ASP A 364 -88.41 1.18 -1.69
C ASP A 364 -89.04 1.24 -0.29
N LEU A 365 -88.27 1.58 0.75
CA LEU A 365 -88.81 1.84 2.09
C LEU A 365 -89.66 3.12 2.13
N ARG A 366 -89.38 4.12 1.29
CA ARG A 366 -90.26 5.29 1.09
C ARG A 366 -91.51 4.92 0.28
N ASN A 367 -91.40 4.06 -0.74
CA ASN A 367 -92.54 3.52 -1.47
C ASN A 367 -93.46 2.70 -0.54
N LEU A 368 -92.89 1.82 0.27
CA LEU A 368 -93.59 1.01 1.27
C LEU A 368 -94.35 1.90 2.26
N LYS A 369 -93.69 2.90 2.87
CA LYS A 369 -94.36 3.86 3.77
C LYS A 369 -95.50 4.64 3.10
N LYS A 370 -95.39 4.94 1.80
CA LYS A 370 -96.48 5.55 1.04
C LYS A 370 -97.66 4.58 0.87
N VAL A 371 -97.40 3.32 0.56
CA VAL A 371 -98.42 2.26 0.45
C VAL A 371 -99.04 1.94 1.81
N GLU A 372 -98.26 1.83 2.88
CA GLU A 372 -98.75 1.67 4.27
C GLU A 372 -99.69 2.81 4.67
N LEU A 373 -99.34 4.07 4.34
CA LEU A 373 -100.20 5.23 4.59
C LEU A 373 -101.49 5.18 3.76
N GLN A 374 -101.41 4.77 2.49
CA GLN A 374 -102.59 4.58 1.64
C GLN A 374 -103.49 3.46 2.15
N THR A 375 -102.93 2.31 2.55
CA THR A 375 -103.64 1.20 3.20
C THR A 375 -104.30 1.66 4.50
N LYS A 376 -103.63 2.49 5.31
CA LYS A 376 -104.25 3.06 6.51
C LYS A 376 -105.44 3.96 6.16
N VAL A 377 -105.32 4.85 5.17
CA VAL A 377 -106.44 5.69 4.72
C VAL A 377 -107.62 4.85 4.20
N VAL A 378 -107.35 3.71 3.53
CA VAL A 378 -108.39 2.75 3.12
C VAL A 378 -109.03 2.03 4.32
N LEU A 379 -108.25 1.66 5.35
CA LEU A 379 -108.76 1.05 6.58
C LEU A 379 -109.58 2.03 7.44
N ASP A 380 -109.11 3.27 7.58
CA ASP A 380 -109.85 4.34 8.27
C ASP A 380 -111.16 4.66 7.52
N GLY A 381 -111.14 4.63 6.17
CA GLY A 381 -112.33 4.72 5.32
C GLY A 381 -113.28 3.52 5.44
N LEU A 382 -112.75 2.30 5.57
CA LEU A 382 -113.53 1.09 5.82
C LEU A 382 -114.24 1.17 7.18
N ALA A 383 -113.54 1.57 8.23
CA ALA A 383 -114.11 1.80 9.56
C ALA A 383 -115.21 2.89 9.53
N HIS A 384 -115.04 3.94 8.72
CA HIS A 384 -116.08 4.94 8.50
C HIS A 384 -117.33 4.35 7.83
N THR A 385 -117.17 3.55 6.77
CA THR A 385 -118.32 2.87 6.13
C THR A 385 -118.98 1.81 7.04
N GLN A 386 -118.21 1.15 7.91
CA GLN A 386 -118.77 0.26 8.94
C GLN A 386 -119.60 1.04 9.97
N SER A 387 -119.14 2.20 10.43
CA SER A 387 -119.92 3.07 11.33
C SER A 387 -121.19 3.62 10.66
N ILE A 388 -121.18 3.87 9.34
CA ILE A 388 -122.39 4.21 8.58
C ILE A 388 -123.34 3.00 8.52
N TYR A 389 -122.82 1.80 8.22
CA TYR A 389 -123.61 0.56 8.18
C TYR A 389 -124.28 0.25 9.53
N GLU A 390 -123.57 0.42 10.65
CA GLU A 390 -124.14 0.24 11.99
C GLU A 390 -125.26 1.25 12.29
N LYS A 391 -125.10 2.52 11.86
CA LYS A 391 -126.15 3.55 12.00
C LYS A 391 -127.38 3.26 11.14
N VAL A 392 -127.17 2.80 9.91
CA VAL A 392 -128.28 2.37 9.02
C VAL A 392 -128.98 1.15 9.60
N LYS A 393 -128.24 0.16 10.13
CA LYS A 393 -128.82 -0.99 10.82
C LYS A 393 -129.66 -0.55 12.03
N ALA A 394 -129.14 0.33 12.88
CA ALA A 394 -129.87 0.87 14.03
C ALA A 394 -131.13 1.67 13.63
N GLN A 395 -131.20 2.23 12.41
CA GLN A 395 -132.41 2.85 11.87
C GLN A 395 -133.42 1.83 11.31
N VAL A 396 -132.94 0.71 10.75
CA VAL A 396 -133.79 -0.42 10.31
C VAL A 396 -134.41 -1.13 11.52
N ASP A 397 -133.64 -1.37 12.58
CA ASP A 397 -134.10 -2.01 13.82
C ASP A 397 -135.10 -1.14 14.62
N ALA A 398 -135.32 0.13 14.22
CA ALA A 398 -136.14 1.12 14.93
C ALA A 398 -137.54 1.38 14.33
N THR A 399 -138.03 0.55 13.39
CA THR A 399 -139.34 0.73 12.75
C THR A 399 -140.21 -0.54 12.89
N PRO A 400 -141.46 -0.47 13.40
CA PRO A 400 -142.15 -1.65 13.92
C PRO A 400 -142.82 -2.54 12.86
N LYS A 401 -142.96 -3.83 13.20
CA LYS A 401 -143.97 -4.73 12.63
C LYS A 401 -144.70 -5.45 13.76
N ASP A 402 -145.97 -5.09 13.93
CA ASP A 402 -146.94 -5.80 14.75
C ASP A 402 -147.78 -6.73 13.83
N ASP A 403 -148.06 -7.94 14.29
CA ASP A 403 -149.42 -8.47 14.51
C ASP A 403 -149.32 -9.91 15.03
N GLY A 404 -150.18 -10.26 15.98
CA GLY A 404 -150.29 -11.59 16.58
C GLY A 404 -151.67 -11.89 17.16
N THR A 405 -152.69 -11.09 16.83
CA THR A 405 -154.00 -11.09 17.53
C THR A 405 -154.96 -12.24 17.11
N LEU A 406 -154.40 -13.41 16.80
CA LEU A 406 -155.09 -14.56 16.20
C LEU A 406 -155.33 -15.77 17.13
N LEU A 407 -155.32 -15.57 18.46
CA LEU A 407 -155.66 -16.66 19.40
C LEU A 407 -157.01 -16.50 20.12
N GLU A 408 -157.50 -15.29 20.39
CA GLU A 408 -158.77 -15.12 21.15
C GLU A 408 -160.01 -14.94 20.28
N LYS A 409 -159.87 -14.53 19.02
CA LYS A 409 -160.90 -14.77 17.98
C LYS A 409 -161.20 -16.26 17.75
N ARG A 410 -160.35 -17.17 18.27
CA ARG A 410 -160.60 -18.62 18.31
C ARG A 410 -161.50 -19.08 19.46
N LYS A 411 -161.73 -18.26 20.50
CA LYS A 411 -162.67 -18.55 21.60
C LYS A 411 -164.10 -18.09 21.31
N GLN A 412 -164.28 -17.07 20.48
CA GLN A 412 -165.60 -16.50 20.18
C GLN A 412 -166.49 -17.38 19.29
N LEU A 413 -165.93 -18.37 18.59
CA LEU A 413 -166.64 -19.29 17.69
C LEU A 413 -166.88 -20.70 18.28
N GLN A 414 -166.65 -20.90 19.58
CA GLN A 414 -166.89 -22.19 20.26
C GLN A 414 -168.26 -22.26 20.98
N ASN A 415 -168.88 -21.09 21.23
CA ASN A 415 -170.13 -20.98 22.03
C ASN A 415 -171.41 -20.86 21.18
N GLU A 416 -171.32 -20.93 19.85
CA GLU A 416 -172.50 -20.87 18.95
C GLU A 416 -172.98 -22.26 18.48
N VAL A 417 -172.35 -23.35 18.93
CA VAL A 417 -172.77 -24.73 18.63
C VAL A 417 -173.43 -25.42 19.84
N ASP A 418 -173.26 -24.90 21.06
CA ASP A 418 -174.13 -25.24 22.22
C ASP A 418 -175.49 -24.53 22.13
N ALA A 419 -176.19 -24.87 21.04
CA ALA A 419 -177.62 -25.13 20.91
C ALA A 419 -178.55 -24.49 21.95
N THR A 420 -179.64 -23.83 21.54
CA THR A 420 -180.85 -24.49 20.98
C THR A 420 -181.35 -25.76 21.70
N LYS A 421 -180.94 -25.98 22.96
CA LYS A 421 -181.42 -27.04 23.86
C LYS A 421 -181.75 -26.58 25.29
N ARG A 422 -182.15 -25.32 25.47
CA ARG A 422 -182.95 -24.90 26.65
C ARG A 422 -183.85 -23.66 26.51
N ASN A 423 -184.34 -23.34 25.31
CA ASN A 423 -185.52 -22.48 25.13
C ASN A 423 -186.82 -23.30 25.29
N PHE A 424 -187.09 -23.72 26.53
CA PHE A 424 -188.39 -24.22 27.00
C PHE A 424 -188.38 -24.10 28.54
N ALA A 425 -189.19 -23.26 29.20
CA ALA A 425 -190.28 -22.41 28.71
C ALA A 425 -190.42 -21.10 29.55
N GLN A 426 -191.52 -20.37 29.34
CA GLN A 426 -192.01 -19.24 30.17
C GLN A 426 -192.52 -19.78 31.56
N GLN A 427 -193.00 -19.04 32.59
CA GLN A 427 -193.70 -17.73 32.62
C GLN A 427 -193.87 -17.15 34.09
N ASN A 428 -193.76 -15.82 34.25
CA ASN A 428 -194.43 -14.83 35.18
C ASN A 428 -194.81 -15.06 36.70
N ALA A 429 -194.13 -14.33 37.63
CA ALA A 429 -194.58 -13.26 38.60
C ALA A 429 -195.59 -13.38 39.83
N LEU A 430 -195.17 -12.87 41.05
CA LEU A 430 -195.89 -12.03 42.12
C LEU A 430 -196.90 -12.67 43.17
N THR A 431 -197.23 -12.23 44.45
CA THR A 431 -196.68 -11.31 45.55
C THR A 431 -197.29 -11.48 47.01
N SER A 432 -196.60 -10.97 48.08
CA SER A 432 -197.00 -10.24 49.36
C SER A 432 -197.84 -10.76 50.60
N VAL A 433 -197.22 -10.68 51.82
CA VAL A 433 -197.67 -10.13 53.18
C VAL A 433 -198.34 -10.94 54.36
N GLU A 434 -197.63 -10.94 55.53
CA GLU A 434 -197.87 -10.91 57.03
C GLU A 434 -198.97 -11.60 57.96
N GLN A 435 -198.48 -12.05 59.15
CA GLN A 435 -198.88 -11.74 60.58
C GLN A 435 -199.69 -12.65 61.59
N VAL A 436 -199.40 -12.39 62.90
CA VAL A 436 -200.04 -12.75 64.22
C VAL A 436 -199.80 -14.16 64.87
N LYS A 437 -199.46 -14.43 66.16
CA LYS A 437 -199.35 -13.75 67.53
C LYS A 437 -200.49 -14.07 68.57
N VAL A 438 -200.33 -14.07 69.92
CA VAL A 438 -199.14 -14.22 70.83
C VAL A 438 -199.44 -14.68 72.30
N GLU A 439 -200.68 -14.64 72.80
CA GLU A 439 -200.96 -13.97 74.11
C GLU A 439 -200.50 -14.60 75.46
N GLN A 440 -200.33 -15.90 75.62
CA GLN A 440 -200.32 -16.53 76.97
C GLN A 440 -198.97 -16.48 77.74
N LEU A 441 -198.14 -15.46 77.49
CA LEU A 441 -196.79 -15.26 78.05
C LEU A 441 -196.74 -14.83 79.52
N ILE A 442 -197.87 -14.59 80.19
CA ILE A 442 -197.95 -13.84 81.46
C ILE A 442 -197.49 -14.67 82.67
N ALA A 443 -197.59 -16.00 82.63
CA ALA A 443 -197.28 -16.85 83.79
C ALA A 443 -195.77 -17.10 84.03
N GLU A 444 -194.88 -16.70 83.10
CA GLU A 444 -193.43 -16.88 83.24
C GLU A 444 -192.74 -15.69 83.95
N GLU A 445 -193.40 -14.53 84.00
CA GLU A 445 -192.78 -13.25 84.37
C GLU A 445 -192.26 -13.22 85.83
N GLU A 446 -193.02 -13.75 86.79
CA GLU A 446 -192.63 -13.73 88.21
C GLU A 446 -191.38 -14.57 88.51
N ARG A 447 -191.12 -15.65 87.74
CA ARG A 447 -189.91 -16.48 87.94
C ARG A 447 -188.65 -15.77 87.47
N LEU A 448 -188.75 -15.03 86.37
CA LEU A 448 -187.63 -14.31 85.74
C LEU A 448 -187.09 -13.17 86.62
N MET A 449 -187.90 -12.64 87.54
CA MET A 449 -187.50 -11.54 88.42
C MET A 449 -186.43 -11.93 89.46
N TYR A 450 -186.44 -13.19 89.94
CA TYR A 450 -185.35 -13.69 90.80
C TYR A 450 -184.08 -13.97 89.99
N GLU A 451 -184.21 -14.61 88.82
CA GLU A 451 -183.08 -14.88 87.92
C GLU A 451 -182.36 -13.58 87.48
N GLN A 452 -183.11 -12.47 87.32
CA GLN A 452 -182.55 -11.15 87.01
C GLN A 452 -181.67 -10.55 88.13
N SER A 453 -181.83 -10.97 89.39
CA SER A 453 -181.02 -10.47 90.51
C SER A 453 -179.58 -10.92 90.37
N ASP A 454 -179.37 -12.24 90.28
CA ASP A 454 -178.04 -12.84 90.39
C ASP A 454 -177.20 -12.57 89.13
N LEU A 455 -177.85 -12.55 87.96
CA LEU A 455 -177.24 -12.16 86.69
C LEU A 455 -176.65 -10.74 86.71
N ARG A 456 -177.17 -9.81 87.52
CA ARG A 456 -176.60 -8.45 87.65
C ARG A 456 -175.25 -8.46 88.37
N ILE A 457 -175.03 -9.38 89.31
CA ILE A 457 -173.75 -9.51 90.03
C ILE A 457 -172.71 -10.10 89.07
N GLU A 458 -173.06 -11.18 88.36
CA GLU A 458 -172.18 -11.83 87.38
C GLU A 458 -171.75 -10.86 86.26
N VAL A 459 -172.65 -10.00 85.76
CA VAL A 459 -172.33 -8.96 84.76
C VAL A 459 -171.26 -7.97 85.27
N VAL A 460 -171.28 -7.59 86.55
CA VAL A 460 -170.27 -6.66 87.12
C VAL A 460 -168.91 -7.34 87.25
N GLU A 461 -168.88 -8.61 87.67
CA GLU A 461 -167.63 -9.38 87.73
C GLU A 461 -167.04 -9.61 86.33
N LEU A 462 -167.87 -9.97 85.34
CA LEU A 462 -167.47 -10.12 83.95
C LEU A 462 -166.96 -8.80 83.33
N GLN A 463 -167.58 -7.66 83.63
CA GLN A 463 -167.08 -6.35 83.19
C GLN A 463 -165.69 -6.04 83.78
N ARG A 464 -165.48 -6.34 85.06
CA ARG A 464 -164.17 -6.15 85.71
C ARG A 464 -163.10 -7.07 85.11
N LEU A 465 -163.45 -8.32 84.80
CA LEU A 465 -162.56 -9.28 84.14
C LEU A 465 -162.24 -8.85 82.71
N ALA A 466 -163.23 -8.34 81.97
CA ALA A 466 -163.04 -7.80 80.62
C ALA A 466 -162.11 -6.57 80.61
N ALA A 467 -162.23 -5.66 81.59
CA ALA A 467 -161.32 -4.52 81.73
C ALA A 467 -159.87 -4.97 81.97
N ILE A 468 -159.63 -5.89 82.91
CA ILE A 468 -158.29 -6.45 83.18
C ILE A 468 -157.71 -7.12 81.92
N LYS A 469 -158.53 -7.82 81.12
CA LYS A 469 -158.09 -8.43 79.86
C LYS A 469 -157.93 -7.44 78.70
N ALA A 470 -158.53 -6.25 78.78
CA ALA A 470 -158.22 -5.14 77.87
C ALA A 470 -156.86 -4.52 78.22
N ASP A 471 -156.60 -4.22 79.49
CA ASP A 471 -155.32 -3.69 79.98
C ASP A 471 -154.16 -4.66 79.70
N GLU A 472 -154.33 -5.96 79.98
CA GLU A 472 -153.34 -6.99 79.62
C GLU A 472 -153.05 -6.99 78.11
N ARG A 473 -154.10 -6.94 77.26
CA ARG A 473 -153.94 -6.91 75.80
C ARG A 473 -153.19 -5.66 75.36
N GLU A 474 -153.52 -4.49 75.90
CA GLU A 474 -152.85 -3.25 75.52
C GLU A 474 -151.40 -3.20 76.02
N GLN A 475 -151.12 -3.65 77.24
CA GLN A 475 -149.75 -3.75 77.74
C GLN A 475 -148.90 -4.72 76.90
N LYS A 476 -149.46 -5.89 76.51
CA LYS A 476 -148.78 -6.81 75.58
C LYS A 476 -148.59 -6.22 74.18
N ALA A 477 -149.53 -5.40 73.67
CA ALA A 477 -149.36 -4.70 72.41
C ALA A 477 -148.24 -3.64 72.48
N ARG A 478 -148.18 -2.86 73.56
CA ARG A 478 -147.12 -1.87 73.81
C ARG A 478 -145.75 -2.54 73.96
N ASP A 479 -145.67 -3.69 74.63
CA ASP A 479 -144.42 -4.46 74.76
C ASP A 479 -144.00 -5.13 73.43
N LEU A 480 -144.94 -5.64 72.64
CA LEU A 480 -144.68 -6.13 71.28
C LEU A 480 -144.13 -5.01 70.38
N GLN A 481 -144.74 -3.82 70.40
CA GLN A 481 -144.27 -2.67 69.63
C GLN A 481 -142.85 -2.24 70.07
N ARG A 482 -142.57 -2.23 71.37
CA ARG A 482 -141.21 -1.99 71.92
C ARG A 482 -140.21 -3.04 71.47
N ALA A 483 -140.59 -4.31 71.43
CA ALA A 483 -139.75 -5.40 70.94
C ALA A 483 -139.48 -5.30 69.43
N GLN A 484 -140.50 -5.01 68.63
CA GLN A 484 -140.38 -4.77 67.18
C GLN A 484 -139.45 -3.58 66.88
N LEU A 485 -139.58 -2.46 67.59
CA LEU A 485 -138.76 -1.27 67.38
C LEU A 485 -137.30 -1.47 67.83
N ARG A 486 -137.07 -2.30 68.88
CA ARG A 486 -135.71 -2.79 69.23
C ARG A 486 -135.14 -3.71 68.16
N TYR A 487 -135.93 -4.62 67.61
CA TYR A 487 -135.52 -5.55 66.55
C TYR A 487 -135.18 -4.82 65.24
N GLN A 488 -135.97 -3.81 64.84
CA GLN A 488 -135.67 -2.96 63.69
C GLN A 488 -134.33 -2.24 63.85
N ARG A 489 -134.08 -1.60 65.00
CA ARG A 489 -132.77 -0.98 65.29
C ARG A 489 -131.62 -1.99 65.25
N ALA A 490 -131.81 -3.19 65.81
CA ALA A 490 -130.81 -4.25 65.75
C ALA A 490 -130.51 -4.73 64.32
N LEU A 491 -131.51 -4.74 63.41
CA LEU A 491 -131.30 -5.01 61.99
C LEU A 491 -130.58 -3.86 61.27
N GLU A 492 -130.85 -2.61 61.62
CA GLU A 492 -130.17 -1.43 61.08
C GLU A 492 -128.69 -1.39 61.54
N ASP A 493 -128.43 -1.65 62.82
CA ASP A 493 -127.09 -1.82 63.38
C ASP A 493 -126.36 -2.99 62.70
N LEU A 494 -127.00 -4.15 62.57
CA LEU A 494 -126.42 -5.30 61.86
C LEU A 494 -126.06 -4.93 60.41
N LYS A 495 -126.94 -4.20 59.70
CA LYS A 495 -126.71 -3.77 58.32
C LYS A 495 -125.55 -2.77 58.21
N THR A 496 -125.43 -1.80 59.11
CA THR A 496 -124.31 -0.85 59.11
C THR A 496 -122.98 -1.53 59.47
N LYS A 497 -122.98 -2.48 60.42
CA LYS A 497 -121.80 -3.30 60.71
C LYS A 497 -121.42 -4.20 59.53
N GLN A 498 -122.38 -4.81 58.83
CA GLN A 498 -122.11 -5.65 57.66
C GLN A 498 -121.51 -4.85 56.49
N LEU A 499 -121.99 -3.62 56.25
CA LEU A 499 -121.38 -2.68 55.30
C LEU A 499 -119.95 -2.32 55.72
N SER A 500 -119.72 -2.01 57.00
CA SER A 500 -118.39 -1.71 57.53
C SER A 500 -117.41 -2.88 57.40
N ILE A 501 -117.86 -4.12 57.65
CA ILE A 501 -117.09 -5.35 57.42
C ILE A 501 -116.74 -5.47 55.93
N THR A 502 -117.71 -5.27 55.04
CA THR A 502 -117.53 -5.35 53.58
C THR A 502 -116.50 -4.33 53.07
N ASP A 503 -116.54 -3.09 53.55
CA ASP A 503 -115.58 -2.06 53.15
C ASP A 503 -114.18 -2.27 53.75
N ASN A 504 -114.09 -2.84 54.96
CA ASN A 504 -112.80 -3.25 55.51
C ASN A 504 -112.22 -4.48 54.79
N GLN A 505 -113.06 -5.40 54.30
CA GLN A 505 -112.64 -6.50 53.43
C GLN A 505 -112.12 -5.99 52.07
N LYS A 506 -112.80 -5.02 51.44
CA LYS A 506 -112.30 -4.34 50.23
C LYS A 506 -110.94 -3.70 50.48
N LYS A 507 -110.79 -2.89 51.55
CA LYS A 507 -109.52 -2.25 51.92
C LYS A 507 -108.40 -3.28 52.18
N HIS A 508 -108.72 -4.43 52.78
CA HIS A 508 -107.77 -5.51 52.97
C HIS A 508 -107.35 -6.16 51.64
N GLN A 509 -108.30 -6.40 50.73
CA GLN A 509 -108.01 -6.91 49.37
C GLN A 509 -107.17 -5.92 48.55
N GLU A 510 -107.51 -4.63 48.57
CA GLU A 510 -106.69 -3.57 47.97
C GLU A 510 -105.27 -3.54 48.53
N MET A 511 -105.12 -3.68 49.86
CA MET A 511 -103.81 -3.70 50.50
C MET A 511 -103.02 -4.97 50.12
N GLN A 512 -103.67 -6.14 50.02
CA GLN A 512 -103.03 -7.35 49.50
C GLN A 512 -102.58 -7.20 48.05
N VAL A 513 -103.38 -6.54 47.20
CA VAL A 513 -103.00 -6.26 45.80
C VAL A 513 -101.80 -5.33 45.77
N LYS A 514 -101.85 -4.18 46.47
CA LYS A 514 -100.74 -3.22 46.59
C LYS A 514 -99.46 -3.91 47.11
N LEU A 515 -99.55 -4.79 48.11
CA LEU A 515 -98.40 -5.51 48.67
C LEU A 515 -97.84 -6.54 47.68
N LYS A 516 -98.69 -7.26 46.92
CA LYS A 516 -98.25 -8.13 45.81
C LYS A 516 -97.57 -7.33 44.69
N ASP A 517 -98.06 -6.13 44.38
CA ASP A 517 -97.48 -5.29 43.33
C ASP A 517 -96.15 -4.64 43.79
N PHE A 518 -96.02 -4.25 45.06
CA PHE A 518 -94.74 -3.89 45.65
C PHE A 518 -93.74 -5.06 45.66
N ALA A 519 -94.19 -6.30 45.92
CA ALA A 519 -93.31 -7.48 45.84
C ALA A 519 -92.80 -7.71 44.40
N LYS A 520 -93.68 -7.64 43.39
CA LYS A 520 -93.27 -7.68 41.97
C LYS A 520 -92.28 -6.57 41.64
N MET A 521 -92.54 -5.34 42.08
CA MET A 521 -91.65 -4.19 41.83
C MET A 521 -90.28 -4.38 42.49
N TYR A 522 -90.25 -4.92 43.72
CA TYR A 522 -89.01 -5.27 44.40
C TYR A 522 -88.23 -6.36 43.64
N ASP A 523 -88.89 -7.42 43.16
CA ASP A 523 -88.24 -8.46 42.37
C ASP A 523 -87.75 -7.94 41.00
N ILE A 524 -88.47 -7.01 40.36
CA ILE A 524 -87.98 -6.30 39.16
C ILE A 524 -86.70 -5.52 39.50
N ILE A 525 -86.73 -4.64 40.51
CA ILE A 525 -85.57 -3.83 40.94
C ILE A 525 -84.38 -4.71 41.35
N LYS A 526 -84.63 -5.84 42.01
CA LYS A 526 -83.62 -6.84 42.40
C LYS A 526 -83.02 -7.55 41.19
N ASN A 527 -83.82 -7.90 40.20
CA ASN A 527 -83.35 -8.50 38.95
C ASN A 527 -82.57 -7.48 38.10
N GLU A 528 -83.00 -6.21 38.07
CA GLU A 528 -82.25 -5.12 37.42
C GLU A 528 -80.93 -4.83 38.15
N ARG A 529 -80.92 -4.77 39.49
CA ARG A 529 -79.70 -4.67 40.29
C ARG A 529 -78.74 -5.82 39.97
N ASN A 530 -79.22 -7.06 39.96
CA ASN A 530 -78.40 -8.23 39.65
C ASN A 530 -77.86 -8.17 38.22
N LYS A 531 -78.67 -7.74 37.24
CA LYS A 531 -78.24 -7.50 35.86
C LYS A 531 -77.17 -6.43 35.76
N ILE A 532 -77.32 -5.32 36.50
CA ILE A 532 -76.33 -4.23 36.56
C ILE A 532 -75.03 -4.70 37.23
N VAL A 533 -75.10 -5.47 38.33
CA VAL A 533 -73.93 -6.07 38.98
C VAL A 533 -73.19 -7.02 38.04
N ASN A 534 -73.90 -7.88 37.31
CA ASN A 534 -73.30 -8.77 36.31
C ASN A 534 -72.67 -8.00 35.13
N LEU A 535 -73.28 -6.90 34.70
CA LEU A 535 -72.72 -6.00 33.68
C LEU A 535 -71.47 -5.27 34.19
N ILE A 536 -71.45 -4.83 35.45
CA ILE A 536 -70.27 -4.25 36.10
C ILE A 536 -69.16 -5.30 36.19
N GLN A 537 -69.44 -6.50 36.68
CA GLN A 537 -68.45 -7.58 36.82
C GLN A 537 -67.86 -8.01 35.47
N THR A 538 -68.69 -8.17 34.44
CA THR A 538 -68.19 -8.51 33.09
C THR A 538 -67.46 -7.33 32.43
N SER A 539 -67.80 -6.09 32.77
CA SER A 539 -67.04 -4.90 32.34
C SER A 539 -65.69 -4.78 33.04
N THR A 540 -65.62 -4.98 34.36
CA THR A 540 -64.36 -4.92 35.12
C THR A 540 -63.43 -6.08 34.79
N GLN A 541 -63.97 -7.28 34.52
CA GLN A 541 -63.21 -8.41 34.00
C GLN A 541 -62.61 -8.08 32.62
N ARG A 542 -63.42 -7.62 31.65
CA ARG A 542 -62.91 -7.17 30.33
C ARG A 542 -61.88 -6.06 30.48
N ALA A 543 -62.07 -5.12 31.41
CA ALA A 543 -61.09 -4.07 31.68
C ALA A 543 -59.80 -4.59 32.33
N ALA A 544 -59.79 -5.74 32.99
CA ALA A 544 -58.57 -6.44 33.42
C ALA A 544 -57.90 -7.15 32.22
N GLU A 545 -58.66 -7.96 31.47
CA GLU A 545 -58.19 -8.67 30.26
C GLU A 545 -57.57 -7.70 29.24
N MET A 546 -58.17 -6.54 29.02
CA MET A 546 -57.61 -5.51 28.14
C MET A 546 -56.35 -4.84 28.71
N ARG A 547 -56.21 -4.68 30.03
CA ARG A 547 -54.99 -4.16 30.67
C ARG A 547 -53.84 -5.17 30.55
N GLU A 548 -54.11 -6.46 30.75
CA GLU A 548 -53.12 -7.52 30.53
C GLU A 548 -52.70 -7.58 29.05
N LYS A 549 -53.66 -7.49 28.12
CA LYS A 549 -53.36 -7.42 26.68
C LYS A 549 -52.52 -6.19 26.31
N ILE A 550 -52.79 -5.02 26.91
CA ILE A 550 -51.96 -3.82 26.73
C ILE A 550 -50.54 -4.07 27.25
N LYS A 551 -50.38 -4.70 28.43
CA LYS A 551 -49.06 -5.02 28.99
C LYS A 551 -48.27 -6.01 28.12
N ILE A 552 -48.93 -7.02 27.56
CA ILE A 552 -48.32 -7.96 26.60
C ILE A 552 -47.84 -7.21 25.35
N LEU A 553 -48.69 -6.35 24.77
CA LEU A 553 -48.33 -5.55 23.60
C LEU A 553 -47.22 -4.51 23.89
N GLN A 554 -47.14 -3.96 25.11
CA GLN A 554 -46.05 -3.10 25.54
C GLN A 554 -44.72 -3.87 25.58
N ASN A 555 -44.70 -5.06 26.19
CA ASN A 555 -43.52 -5.93 26.20
C ASN A 555 -43.11 -6.33 24.77
N GLU A 556 -44.07 -6.65 23.90
CA GLU A 556 -43.82 -6.99 22.49
C GLU A 556 -43.23 -5.81 21.69
N ILE A 557 -43.74 -4.59 21.91
CA ILE A 557 -43.16 -3.36 21.36
C ILE A 557 -41.72 -3.14 21.86
N GLU A 558 -41.41 -3.47 23.12
CA GLU A 558 -40.06 -3.33 23.68
C GLU A 558 -39.08 -4.39 23.14
N ILE A 559 -39.53 -5.63 22.97
CA ILE A 559 -38.78 -6.70 22.27
C ILE A 559 -38.52 -6.29 20.81
N LEU A 560 -39.51 -5.73 20.11
CA LEU A 560 -39.33 -5.23 18.75
C LEU A 560 -38.38 -4.03 18.68
N ARG A 561 -38.45 -3.08 19.63
CA ARG A 561 -37.50 -1.95 19.73
C ARG A 561 -36.06 -2.42 19.97
N THR A 562 -35.85 -3.37 20.88
CA THR A 562 -34.51 -3.91 21.15
C THR A 562 -33.99 -4.73 19.96
N ALA A 563 -34.85 -5.46 19.25
CA ALA A 563 -34.51 -6.14 17.99
C ALA A 563 -34.11 -5.14 16.88
N VAL A 564 -34.87 -4.05 16.70
CA VAL A 564 -34.55 -2.98 15.73
C VAL A 564 -33.22 -2.31 16.09
N ASN A 565 -33.02 -1.88 17.34
CA ASN A 565 -31.77 -1.28 17.79
C ASN A 565 -30.55 -2.20 17.58
N ASN A 566 -30.72 -3.51 17.77
CA ASN A 566 -29.68 -4.49 17.47
C ASN A 566 -29.44 -4.67 15.96
N LYS A 567 -30.48 -4.57 15.12
CA LYS A 567 -30.35 -4.59 13.66
C LYS A 567 -29.68 -3.32 13.12
N ASP A 568 -29.99 -2.15 13.67
CA ASP A 568 -29.31 -0.90 13.31
C ASP A 568 -27.84 -0.91 13.71
N ARG A 569 -27.50 -1.43 14.90
CA ARG A 569 -26.10 -1.68 15.31
C ARG A 569 -25.38 -2.65 14.36
N GLN A 570 -26.04 -3.73 13.93
CA GLN A 570 -25.50 -4.66 12.93
C GLN A 570 -25.29 -3.97 11.57
N LEU A 571 -26.25 -3.18 11.11
CA LEU A 571 -26.20 -2.43 9.85
C LEU A 571 -25.11 -1.35 9.87
N GLN A 572 -24.94 -0.62 10.98
CA GLN A 572 -23.88 0.37 11.15
C GLN A 572 -22.49 -0.29 11.14
N LYS A 573 -22.33 -1.43 11.81
CA LYS A 573 -21.10 -2.24 11.77
C LYS A 573 -20.80 -2.77 10.36
N ALA A 574 -21.82 -3.14 9.59
CA ALA A 574 -21.68 -3.56 8.19
C ALA A 574 -21.30 -2.38 7.27
N LYS A 575 -21.93 -1.21 7.42
CA LYS A 575 -21.59 0.03 6.69
C LYS A 575 -20.14 0.45 6.94
N LEU A 576 -19.70 0.46 8.21
CA LEU A 576 -18.31 0.77 8.57
C LEU A 576 -17.30 -0.23 7.99
N LYS A 577 -17.62 -1.54 8.02
CA LYS A 577 -16.80 -2.56 7.33
C LYS A 577 -16.70 -2.28 5.83
N HIS A 578 -17.82 -2.03 5.16
CA HIS A 578 -17.86 -1.76 3.72
C HIS A 578 -17.07 -0.50 3.34
N GLN A 579 -17.20 0.57 4.12
CA GLN A 579 -16.44 1.82 3.92
C GLN A 579 -14.92 1.60 4.11
N ASN A 580 -14.51 0.82 5.12
CA ASN A 580 -13.12 0.41 5.30
C ASN A 580 -12.62 -0.42 4.10
N SER A 581 -13.40 -1.41 3.64
CA SER A 581 -13.06 -2.19 2.43
C SER A 581 -12.96 -1.34 1.16
N ILE A 582 -13.72 -0.25 1.03
CA ILE A 582 -13.56 0.73 -0.06
C ILE A 582 -12.21 1.45 0.05
N VAL A 583 -11.86 1.96 1.23
CA VAL A 583 -10.58 2.66 1.46
C VAL A 583 -9.39 1.74 1.18
N VAL A 584 -9.42 0.49 1.68
CA VAL A 584 -8.36 -0.51 1.43
C VAL A 584 -8.29 -0.92 -0.05
N ARG A 585 -9.43 -1.08 -0.73
CA ARG A 585 -9.46 -1.33 -2.18
C ARG A 585 -8.79 -0.20 -2.95
N ASP A 586 -9.05 1.05 -2.57
CA ASP A 586 -8.56 2.20 -3.31
C ASP A 586 -7.11 2.59 -2.94
N SER A 587 -6.61 2.24 -1.74
CA SER A 587 -5.17 2.27 -1.43
C SER A 587 -4.41 1.22 -2.24
N LEU A 588 -4.89 -0.03 -2.27
CA LEU A 588 -4.30 -1.12 -3.07
C LEU A 588 -4.32 -0.80 -4.57
N ARG A 589 -5.36 -0.15 -5.09
CA ARG A 589 -5.40 0.35 -6.48
C ARG A 589 -4.33 1.41 -6.75
N ASN A 590 -4.11 2.33 -5.82
CA ASN A 590 -3.05 3.34 -5.93
C ASN A 590 -1.65 2.70 -5.85
N GLU A 591 -1.46 1.68 -5.03
CA GLU A 591 -0.21 0.91 -4.97
C GLU A 591 0.06 0.14 -6.27
N VAL A 592 -0.95 -0.56 -6.81
CA VAL A 592 -0.86 -1.22 -8.13
C VAL A 592 -0.59 -0.21 -9.25
N ALA A 593 -1.17 0.99 -9.19
CA ALA A 593 -0.90 2.04 -10.18
C ALA A 593 0.54 2.59 -10.08
N LYS A 594 1.09 2.76 -8.87
CA LYS A 594 2.50 3.11 -8.65
C LYS A 594 3.44 2.00 -9.15
N ALA A 595 3.16 0.75 -8.79
CA ALA A 595 3.96 -0.40 -9.21
C ALA A 595 4.00 -0.55 -10.75
N ARG A 596 2.87 -0.34 -11.44
CA ARG A 596 2.82 -0.33 -12.91
C ARG A 596 3.67 0.78 -13.52
N ARG A 597 3.65 2.01 -12.98
CA ARG A 597 4.54 3.08 -13.46
C ARG A 597 6.01 2.73 -13.30
N LEU A 598 6.38 2.18 -12.15
CA LEU A 598 7.75 1.71 -11.90
C LEU A 598 8.14 0.58 -12.88
N GLU A 599 7.23 -0.35 -13.19
CA GLU A 599 7.45 -1.39 -14.20
C GLU A 599 7.66 -0.80 -15.60
N GLU A 600 6.88 0.23 -15.98
CA GLU A 600 7.00 0.97 -17.24
C GLU A 600 8.36 1.68 -17.34
N GLU A 601 8.74 2.46 -16.33
CA GLU A 601 10.06 3.14 -16.27
C GLU A 601 11.23 2.13 -16.33
N MET A 602 11.08 0.97 -15.67
CA MET A 602 12.09 -0.09 -15.69
C MET A 602 12.03 -0.93 -16.99
N ARG A 603 10.96 -0.86 -17.77
CA ARG A 603 10.88 -1.38 -19.15
C ARG A 603 11.59 -0.43 -20.11
N GLU A 604 11.33 0.87 -20.02
CA GLU A 604 12.01 1.91 -20.81
C GLU A 604 13.54 1.89 -20.58
N LYS A 605 13.99 1.89 -19.31
CA LYS A 605 15.43 1.78 -18.97
C LYS A 605 16.09 0.53 -19.57
N ARG A 606 15.42 -0.62 -19.56
CA ARG A 606 15.93 -1.87 -20.15
C ARG A 606 16.00 -1.83 -21.68
N GLU A 607 15.02 -1.22 -22.34
CA GLU A 607 15.03 -1.13 -23.80
C GLU A 607 16.06 -0.08 -24.29
N GLN A 608 16.27 1.00 -23.53
CA GLN A 608 17.37 1.94 -23.79
C GLN A 608 18.75 1.29 -23.58
N GLN A 609 18.92 0.52 -22.49
CA GLN A 609 20.14 -0.30 -22.29
C GLN A 609 20.35 -1.31 -23.43
N ARG A 610 19.29 -1.91 -23.98
CA ARG A 610 19.39 -2.76 -25.19
C ARG A 610 19.86 -1.99 -26.42
N MET A 611 19.35 -0.78 -26.65
CA MET A 611 19.83 0.09 -27.75
C MET A 611 21.31 0.44 -27.59
N ASP A 612 21.74 0.78 -26.38
CA ASP A 612 23.15 1.08 -26.10
C ASP A 612 24.04 -0.16 -26.26
N ILE A 613 23.62 -1.35 -25.82
CA ILE A 613 24.33 -2.62 -26.06
C ILE A 613 24.42 -2.91 -27.57
N ALA A 614 23.35 -2.74 -28.34
CA ALA A 614 23.36 -2.94 -29.78
C ALA A 614 24.33 -1.96 -30.49
N LYS A 615 24.38 -0.70 -30.03
CA LYS A 615 25.32 0.33 -30.51
C LYS A 615 26.77 0.03 -30.14
N LEU A 616 27.03 -0.44 -28.91
CA LEU A 616 28.35 -0.86 -28.46
C LEU A 616 28.84 -2.07 -29.28
N ASN A 617 28.00 -3.09 -29.47
CA ASN A 617 28.32 -4.25 -30.31
C ASN A 617 28.62 -3.86 -31.76
N LEU A 618 27.90 -2.89 -32.33
CA LEU A 618 28.19 -2.37 -33.67
C LEU A 618 29.58 -1.71 -33.73
N MET A 619 29.96 -0.92 -32.72
CA MET A 619 31.29 -0.29 -32.65
C MET A 619 32.41 -1.31 -32.39
N ILE A 620 32.16 -2.36 -31.60
CA ILE A 620 33.09 -3.49 -31.41
C ILE A 620 33.32 -4.20 -32.74
N ASN A 621 32.26 -4.58 -33.47
CA ASN A 621 32.37 -5.24 -34.77
C ASN A 621 33.16 -4.37 -35.79
N GLN A 622 32.97 -3.05 -35.76
CA GLN A 622 33.74 -2.11 -36.60
C GLN A 622 35.23 -2.08 -36.22
N ALA A 623 35.54 -1.99 -34.92
CA ALA A 623 36.92 -2.02 -34.42
C ALA A 623 37.62 -3.36 -34.69
N GLU A 624 36.91 -4.48 -34.61
CA GLU A 624 37.41 -5.81 -35.00
C GLU A 624 37.69 -5.89 -36.50
N GLU A 625 36.80 -5.37 -37.36
CA GLU A 625 37.05 -5.34 -38.80
C GLU A 625 38.26 -4.46 -39.15
N GLU A 626 38.41 -3.30 -38.50
CA GLU A 626 39.61 -2.46 -38.63
C GLU A 626 40.87 -3.15 -38.13
N MET A 627 40.81 -3.88 -37.02
CA MET A 627 41.93 -4.69 -36.53
C MET A 627 42.31 -5.80 -37.53
N VAL A 628 41.34 -6.49 -38.14
CA VAL A 628 41.60 -7.51 -39.17
C VAL A 628 42.22 -6.88 -40.42
N ARG A 629 41.68 -5.73 -40.88
CA ARG A 629 42.26 -4.94 -41.98
C ARG A 629 43.69 -4.49 -41.66
N LEU A 630 43.99 -4.12 -40.41
CA LEU A 630 45.34 -3.72 -39.96
C LEU A 630 46.30 -4.91 -39.92
N ARG A 631 45.88 -6.07 -39.37
CA ARG A 631 46.69 -7.31 -39.37
C ARG A 631 47.09 -7.70 -40.80
N LYS A 632 46.14 -7.68 -41.74
CA LYS A 632 46.40 -8.00 -43.16
C LYS A 632 47.34 -6.99 -43.85
N ARG A 633 47.27 -5.70 -43.48
CA ARG A 633 48.26 -4.69 -43.94
C ARG A 633 49.66 -4.97 -43.39
N TYR A 634 49.77 -5.36 -42.12
CA TYR A 634 51.05 -5.71 -41.49
C TYR A 634 51.66 -6.98 -42.09
N GLU A 635 50.84 -8.02 -42.30
CA GLU A 635 51.21 -9.27 -42.99
C GLU A 635 51.76 -9.00 -44.39
N ASN A 636 51.04 -8.22 -45.21
CA ASN A 636 51.52 -7.78 -46.52
C ASN A 636 52.84 -6.99 -46.45
N ALA A 637 53.02 -6.14 -45.42
CA ALA A 637 54.26 -5.38 -45.24
C ALA A 637 55.44 -6.27 -44.83
N VAL A 638 55.21 -7.29 -44.00
CA VAL A 638 56.20 -8.32 -43.65
C VAL A 638 56.56 -9.16 -44.88
N GLN A 639 55.58 -9.56 -45.69
CA GLN A 639 55.83 -10.29 -46.94
C GLN A 639 56.67 -9.45 -47.92
N ASN A 640 56.27 -8.22 -48.22
CA ASN A 640 57.03 -7.30 -49.08
C ASN A 640 58.48 -7.08 -48.57
N ARG A 641 58.68 -7.01 -47.25
CA ARG A 641 60.01 -6.92 -46.63
C ARG A 641 60.82 -8.19 -46.84
N ASN A 642 60.21 -9.36 -46.69
CA ASN A 642 60.86 -10.66 -46.88
C ASN A 642 61.23 -10.87 -48.35
N ASP A 643 60.32 -10.62 -49.28
CA ASP A 643 60.55 -10.68 -50.73
C ASP A 643 61.69 -9.76 -51.15
N ARG A 644 61.72 -8.53 -50.61
CA ARG A 644 62.81 -7.59 -50.85
C ARG A 644 64.14 -8.01 -50.20
N GLY A 645 64.08 -8.76 -49.10
CA GLY A 645 65.24 -9.40 -48.48
C GLY A 645 65.81 -10.52 -49.36
N VAL A 646 64.97 -11.37 -49.95
CA VAL A 646 65.37 -12.40 -50.92
C VAL A 646 66.05 -11.75 -52.13
N GLN A 647 65.42 -10.74 -52.74
CA GLN A 647 66.02 -9.98 -53.85
C GLN A 647 67.37 -9.33 -53.52
N LEU A 648 67.61 -8.99 -52.25
CA LEU A 648 68.89 -8.41 -51.81
C LEU A 648 69.96 -9.50 -51.64
N ILE A 649 69.58 -10.70 -51.23
CA ILE A 649 70.45 -11.88 -51.18
C ILE A 649 70.83 -12.30 -52.60
N GLU A 650 69.86 -12.45 -53.50
CA GLU A 650 70.08 -12.74 -54.93
C GLU A 650 71.03 -11.72 -55.57
N ARG A 651 70.83 -10.42 -55.33
CA ARG A 651 71.72 -9.34 -55.80
C ARG A 651 73.13 -9.44 -55.22
N ASN A 652 73.30 -9.84 -53.96
CA ASN A 652 74.62 -10.05 -53.37
C ASN A 652 75.30 -11.30 -53.95
N GLU A 653 74.55 -12.38 -54.22
CA GLU A 653 75.07 -13.58 -54.87
C GLU A 653 75.51 -13.29 -56.31
N GLU A 654 74.71 -12.55 -57.09
CA GLU A 654 75.13 -12.00 -58.40
C GLU A 654 76.46 -11.22 -58.30
N VAL A 655 76.59 -10.32 -57.31
CA VAL A 655 77.80 -9.52 -57.10
C VAL A 655 79.00 -10.39 -56.70
N CYS A 656 78.83 -11.39 -55.83
CA CYS A 656 79.89 -12.34 -55.49
C CYS A 656 80.35 -13.15 -56.71
N ILE A 657 79.42 -13.60 -57.55
CA ILE A 657 79.72 -14.30 -58.81
C ILE A 657 80.47 -13.37 -59.78
N PHE A 658 80.12 -12.09 -59.85
CA PHE A 658 80.86 -11.11 -60.65
C PHE A 658 82.27 -10.85 -60.12
N TYR A 659 82.48 -10.77 -58.80
CA TYR A 659 83.82 -10.62 -58.22
C TYR A 659 84.71 -11.84 -58.51
N GLU A 660 84.19 -13.06 -58.34
CA GLU A 660 84.95 -14.28 -58.64
C GLU A 660 85.27 -14.39 -60.14
N LYS A 661 84.30 -14.07 -61.01
CA LYS A 661 84.51 -14.01 -62.46
C LYS A 661 85.56 -12.96 -62.85
N LEU A 662 85.56 -11.79 -62.21
CA LEU A 662 86.56 -10.75 -62.45
C LEU A 662 87.94 -11.21 -62.00
N ASN A 663 88.06 -11.86 -60.83
CA ASN A 663 89.32 -12.43 -60.34
C ASN A 663 89.87 -13.53 -61.28
N ILE A 664 89.00 -14.38 -61.83
CA ILE A 664 89.36 -15.36 -62.87
C ILE A 664 89.81 -14.68 -64.17
N GLN A 665 89.19 -13.57 -64.57
CA GLN A 665 89.60 -12.80 -65.75
C GLN A 665 90.93 -12.07 -65.53
N ASP A 666 91.14 -11.45 -64.36
CA ASP A 666 92.39 -10.79 -63.95
C ASP A 666 93.58 -11.76 -63.94
N THR A 667 93.39 -12.96 -63.40
CA THR A 667 94.43 -14.01 -63.40
C THR A 667 94.69 -14.56 -64.79
N LEU A 668 93.66 -14.71 -65.63
CA LEU A 668 93.84 -15.10 -67.04
C LEU A 668 94.58 -14.02 -67.85
N ILE A 669 94.28 -12.73 -67.63
CA ILE A 669 95.01 -11.61 -68.25
C ILE A 669 96.47 -11.63 -67.85
N ARG A 670 96.79 -11.72 -66.55
CA ARG A 670 98.19 -11.78 -66.07
C ARG A 670 98.96 -12.97 -66.64
N ASN A 671 98.32 -14.13 -66.79
CA ASN A 671 98.95 -15.29 -67.43
C ASN A 671 99.19 -15.03 -68.93
N GLY A 672 98.25 -14.37 -69.61
CA GLY A 672 98.39 -13.94 -71.01
C GLY A 672 99.50 -12.91 -71.22
N ASP A 673 99.64 -11.93 -70.32
CA ASP A 673 100.72 -10.93 -70.34
C ASP A 673 102.10 -11.60 -70.18
N VAL A 674 102.20 -12.61 -69.29
CA VAL A 674 103.44 -13.38 -69.09
C VAL A 674 103.79 -14.23 -70.32
N GLU A 675 102.82 -14.92 -70.95
CA GLU A 675 103.12 -15.65 -72.19
C GLU A 675 103.49 -14.68 -73.32
N LEU A 676 102.79 -13.54 -73.44
CA LEU A 676 103.07 -12.52 -74.45
C LEU A 676 104.48 -11.92 -74.27
N GLN A 677 104.91 -11.63 -73.05
CA GLN A 677 106.30 -11.24 -72.77
C GLN A 677 107.29 -12.32 -73.21
N GLY A 678 107.01 -13.59 -72.94
CA GLY A 678 107.81 -14.72 -73.45
C GLY A 678 107.92 -14.73 -74.98
N ARG A 679 106.83 -14.46 -75.70
CA ARG A 679 106.85 -14.32 -77.18
C ARG A 679 107.61 -13.09 -77.64
N GLU A 680 107.52 -11.96 -76.93
CA GLU A 680 108.30 -10.76 -77.25
C GLU A 680 109.80 -10.98 -77.06
N GLU A 681 110.21 -11.75 -76.05
CA GLU A 681 111.60 -12.16 -75.83
C GLU A 681 112.09 -13.16 -76.90
N GLU A 682 111.27 -14.15 -77.26
CA GLU A 682 111.54 -15.06 -78.40
C GLU A 682 111.73 -14.28 -79.71
N ILE A 683 110.84 -13.33 -80.02
CA ILE A 683 110.95 -12.43 -81.18
C ILE A 683 112.20 -11.54 -81.09
N ARG A 684 112.60 -11.09 -79.89
CA ARG A 684 113.81 -10.28 -79.66
C ARG A 684 115.07 -11.11 -79.91
N PHE A 685 115.11 -12.35 -79.44
CA PHE A 685 116.19 -13.30 -79.67
C PHE A 685 116.36 -13.61 -81.16
N LEU A 686 115.28 -13.99 -81.85
CA LEU A 686 115.28 -14.27 -83.29
C LEU A 686 115.72 -13.06 -84.13
N LYS A 687 115.34 -11.84 -83.74
CA LYS A 687 115.84 -10.60 -84.36
C LYS A 687 117.35 -10.45 -84.19
N MET A 688 117.91 -10.83 -83.03
CA MET A 688 119.34 -10.75 -82.74
C MET A 688 120.14 -11.79 -83.54
N GLU A 689 119.67 -13.05 -83.62
CA GLU A 689 120.25 -14.07 -84.50
C GLU A 689 120.25 -13.63 -85.97
N LEU A 690 119.14 -13.04 -86.43
CA LEU A 690 119.02 -12.52 -87.79
C LEU A 690 120.02 -11.38 -88.07
N THR A 691 120.33 -10.53 -87.08
CA THR A 691 121.41 -9.54 -87.22
C THR A 691 122.80 -10.16 -87.25
N GLU A 692 123.07 -11.22 -86.47
CA GLU A 692 124.36 -11.90 -86.49
C GLU A 692 124.59 -12.68 -87.80
N LEU A 693 123.55 -13.35 -88.31
CA LEU A 693 123.59 -14.01 -89.62
C LEU A 693 123.89 -13.00 -90.75
N LYS A 694 123.27 -11.81 -90.71
CA LYS A 694 123.61 -10.70 -91.63
C LYS A 694 125.07 -10.27 -91.49
N ARG A 695 125.58 -10.11 -90.26
CA ARG A 695 126.98 -9.75 -89.99
C ARG A 695 127.95 -10.80 -90.57
N SER A 696 127.66 -12.09 -90.35
CA SER A 696 128.44 -13.20 -90.89
C SER A 696 128.47 -13.20 -92.43
N ILE A 697 127.31 -13.01 -93.07
CA ILE A 697 127.20 -12.89 -94.54
C ILE A 697 128.04 -11.73 -95.07
N ASP A 698 128.04 -10.57 -94.43
CA ASP A 698 128.82 -9.41 -94.87
C ASP A 698 130.34 -9.55 -94.60
N ILE A 699 130.75 -10.30 -93.58
CA ILE A 699 132.15 -10.70 -93.38
C ILE A 699 132.60 -11.63 -94.52
N LEU A 700 131.80 -12.66 -94.86
CA LEU A 700 132.11 -13.59 -95.95
C LEU A 700 132.20 -12.89 -97.32
N LYS A 701 131.31 -11.93 -97.61
CA LYS A 701 131.41 -11.07 -98.81
C LYS A 701 132.74 -10.30 -98.87
N ARG A 702 133.24 -9.81 -97.73
CA ARG A 702 134.51 -9.06 -97.65
C ARG A 702 135.75 -9.95 -97.83
N GLN A 703 135.66 -11.26 -97.57
CA GLN A 703 136.76 -12.21 -97.78
C GLN A 703 136.83 -12.75 -99.22
N LEU A 704 135.78 -12.56 -100.02
CA LEU A 704 135.69 -13.05 -101.39
C LEU A 704 136.80 -12.55 -102.35
N PRO A 705 137.34 -11.30 -102.24
CA PRO A 705 138.44 -10.84 -103.09
C PRO A 705 139.74 -11.62 -102.84
N ASN A 706 140.15 -11.79 -101.58
CA ASN A 706 141.37 -12.52 -101.20
C ASN A 706 141.35 -13.97 -101.73
N LYS A 707 140.17 -14.61 -101.78
CA LYS A 707 140.04 -15.95 -102.39
C LYS A 707 140.40 -15.92 -103.89
N LYS A 708 139.96 -14.91 -104.64
CA LYS A 708 140.27 -14.78 -106.07
C LYS A 708 141.75 -14.50 -106.33
N GLU A 709 142.39 -13.71 -105.47
CA GLU A 709 143.84 -13.46 -105.53
C GLU A 709 144.63 -14.75 -105.27
N LEU A 710 144.23 -15.55 -104.28
CA LEU A 710 144.81 -16.87 -104.01
C LEU A 710 144.58 -17.86 -105.16
N GLU A 711 143.39 -17.87 -105.78
CA GLU A 711 143.11 -18.69 -106.96
C GLU A 711 144.01 -18.30 -108.16
N GLN A 712 144.27 -17.01 -108.38
CA GLN A 712 145.20 -16.54 -109.41
C GLN A 712 146.66 -16.92 -109.09
N GLY A 713 147.09 -16.81 -107.83
CA GLY A 713 148.42 -17.24 -107.39
C GLY A 713 148.65 -18.75 -107.48
N LEU A 714 147.59 -19.56 -107.31
CA LEU A 714 147.66 -21.01 -107.46
C LEU A 714 147.91 -21.40 -108.92
N VAL A 715 147.25 -20.74 -109.88
CA VAL A 715 147.47 -20.99 -111.33
C VAL A 715 148.91 -20.68 -111.76
N THR A 716 149.52 -19.61 -111.27
CA THR A 716 150.92 -19.28 -111.63
C THR A 716 151.93 -20.26 -111.04
N LEU A 717 151.73 -20.70 -109.80
CA LEU A 717 152.50 -21.79 -109.17
C LEU A 717 152.34 -23.12 -109.93
N GLN A 718 151.14 -23.42 -110.44
CA GLN A 718 150.87 -24.66 -111.16
C GLN A 718 151.57 -24.72 -112.53
N ILE A 719 151.78 -23.57 -113.19
CA ILE A 719 152.62 -23.45 -114.40
C ILE A 719 154.12 -23.64 -114.07
N GLN A 720 154.59 -23.12 -112.94
CA GLN A 720 155.98 -23.33 -112.50
C GLN A 720 156.24 -24.80 -112.14
N LEU A 721 155.26 -25.49 -111.56
CA LEU A 721 155.37 -26.89 -111.18
C LEU A 721 155.63 -27.80 -112.38
N SER A 722 154.94 -27.61 -113.52
CA SER A 722 155.15 -28.46 -114.71
C SER A 722 156.56 -28.32 -115.28
N GLN A 723 157.11 -27.10 -115.30
CA GLN A 723 158.48 -26.83 -115.75
C GLN A 723 159.54 -27.52 -114.86
N CYS A 724 159.23 -27.76 -113.59
CA CYS A 724 160.07 -28.55 -112.68
C CYS A 724 159.89 -30.06 -112.87
N GLN A 725 158.69 -30.53 -113.25
CA GLN A 725 158.39 -31.95 -113.45
C GLN A 725 159.09 -32.52 -114.69
N ASP A 726 159.10 -31.79 -115.82
CA ASP A 726 159.84 -32.20 -117.02
C ASP A 726 161.33 -32.43 -116.72
N ARG A 727 161.90 -31.58 -115.86
CA ARG A 727 163.30 -31.63 -115.41
C ARG A 727 163.58 -32.73 -114.39
N MET A 728 162.54 -33.23 -113.72
CA MET A 728 162.64 -34.35 -112.77
C MET A 728 162.68 -35.68 -113.50
N LEU A 729 161.90 -35.83 -114.59
CA LEU A 729 161.87 -37.03 -115.44
C LEU A 729 163.20 -37.35 -116.14
N GLU A 730 164.07 -36.36 -116.38
CA GLU A 730 165.44 -36.62 -116.84
C GLU A 730 166.30 -37.28 -115.75
N LEU A 731 166.14 -36.85 -114.49
CA LEU A 731 166.92 -37.35 -113.34
C LEU A 731 166.38 -38.68 -112.80
N GLU A 732 165.08 -38.94 -112.89
CA GLU A 732 164.48 -40.21 -112.46
C GLU A 732 165.06 -41.41 -113.23
N LYS A 733 165.49 -41.22 -114.48
CA LYS A 733 166.17 -42.26 -115.29
C LYS A 733 167.56 -42.67 -114.77
N GLU A 734 168.22 -41.84 -113.97
CA GLU A 734 169.46 -42.25 -113.27
C GLU A 734 169.16 -42.97 -111.94
N LEU A 735 167.92 -42.91 -111.45
CA LEU A 735 167.52 -43.38 -110.12
C LEU A 735 167.06 -44.86 -110.08
N GLU A 736 166.69 -45.44 -111.23
CA GLU A 736 166.08 -46.79 -111.33
C GLU A 736 167.07 -47.97 -111.20
N ASN A 737 168.04 -47.91 -110.28
CA ASN A 737 169.01 -49.01 -110.04
C ASN A 737 168.87 -49.63 -108.62
N PRO A 738 168.12 -50.75 -108.46
CA PRO A 738 167.39 -51.04 -107.22
C PRO A 738 168.13 -51.94 -106.20
N TYR A 739 169.38 -51.62 -105.83
CA TYR A 739 170.18 -52.46 -104.90
C TYR A 739 170.39 -51.94 -103.47
N ASN A 740 169.91 -50.75 -103.10
CA ASN A 740 170.16 -50.17 -101.77
C ASN A 740 169.04 -50.47 -100.74
N LYS A 741 169.41 -50.81 -99.49
CA LYS A 741 168.54 -51.48 -98.50
C LYS A 741 168.02 -50.62 -97.33
N GLU A 742 168.21 -49.30 -97.35
CA GLU A 742 168.02 -48.45 -96.16
C GLU A 742 166.60 -47.88 -95.88
N ARG A 743 165.52 -48.28 -96.59
CA ARG A 743 164.28 -47.45 -96.69
C ARG A 743 162.92 -47.97 -96.09
N VAL A 744 162.95 -48.50 -94.85
CA VAL A 744 161.99 -48.14 -93.74
C VAL A 744 160.53 -48.75 -93.72
N ARG A 745 159.65 -48.40 -92.73
CA ARG A 745 158.84 -49.34 -91.86
C ARG A 745 157.52 -48.86 -91.14
N LEU A 746 156.67 -49.83 -90.65
CA LEU A 746 155.83 -50.03 -89.39
C LEU A 746 154.68 -49.12 -88.76
N LEU A 747 153.58 -49.77 -88.24
CA LEU A 747 152.65 -49.66 -87.02
C LEU A 747 151.94 -48.35 -86.50
N GLY A 748 150.92 -48.29 -85.57
CA GLY A 748 150.04 -49.23 -84.76
C GLY A 748 149.16 -48.56 -83.61
N GLY A 749 148.20 -49.24 -82.89
CA GLY A 749 147.30 -48.65 -81.79
C GLY A 749 146.35 -49.60 -80.95
N ARG A 750 145.57 -49.14 -79.90
CA ARG A 750 144.66 -49.94 -78.96
C ARG A 750 143.61 -49.15 -78.04
N ASP A 751 142.73 -49.82 -77.24
CA ASP A 751 141.62 -49.31 -76.31
C ASP A 751 141.36 -50.19 -74.99
N LEU A 752 140.31 -49.96 -74.13
CA LEU A 752 140.14 -50.44 -72.68
C LEU A 752 138.91 -51.40 -72.26
N PRO A 753 138.84 -51.98 -71.00
CA PRO A 753 138.02 -53.18 -70.59
C PRO A 753 136.85 -53.00 -69.54
N PRO A 754 136.08 -54.08 -69.14
CA PRO A 754 134.74 -53.95 -68.50
C PRO A 754 134.57 -54.15 -66.96
N GLU A 755 135.54 -54.64 -66.19
CA GLU A 755 135.29 -55.18 -64.82
C GLU A 755 134.76 -54.16 -63.80
N ASP A 756 135.06 -52.87 -63.99
CA ASP A 756 134.62 -51.79 -63.10
C ASP A 756 133.12 -51.43 -63.21
N ILE A 757 132.42 -51.94 -64.23
CA ILE A 757 130.99 -51.66 -64.44
C ILE A 757 130.13 -52.38 -63.39
N ASN A 758 130.39 -53.67 -63.14
CA ASN A 758 129.50 -54.52 -62.33
C ASN A 758 129.43 -54.07 -60.85
N LYS A 759 130.56 -53.65 -60.27
CA LYS A 759 130.64 -53.14 -58.89
C LYS A 759 129.76 -51.89 -58.67
N LYS A 760 129.36 -51.20 -59.74
CA LYS A 760 128.49 -50.01 -59.66
C LYS A 760 127.01 -50.35 -59.50
N THR A 761 126.62 -51.60 -59.77
CA THR A 761 125.22 -52.05 -59.77
C THR A 761 124.77 -52.53 -58.39
N GLU A 762 125.56 -53.39 -57.75
CA GLU A 762 125.24 -53.97 -56.41
C GLU A 762 125.04 -52.88 -55.34
N ASP A 763 125.84 -51.81 -55.42
CA ASP A 763 125.84 -50.62 -54.55
C ASP A 763 124.50 -49.82 -54.59
N LEU A 764 123.69 -50.02 -55.63
CA LEU A 764 122.39 -49.36 -55.82
C LEU A 764 121.22 -50.19 -55.30
N GLU A 765 121.33 -51.53 -55.33
CA GLU A 765 120.23 -52.42 -54.95
C GLU A 765 119.99 -52.44 -53.43
N MET A 766 121.07 -52.45 -52.61
CA MET A 766 120.95 -52.34 -51.15
C MET A 766 120.17 -51.08 -50.71
N ARG A 767 120.41 -49.94 -51.38
CA ARG A 767 119.78 -48.65 -51.04
C ARG A 767 118.28 -48.59 -51.34
N LEU A 768 117.77 -49.49 -52.19
CA LEU A 768 116.34 -49.61 -52.45
C LEU A 768 115.64 -50.29 -51.26
N SER A 769 116.20 -51.42 -50.79
CA SER A 769 115.63 -52.21 -49.69
C SER A 769 115.46 -51.42 -48.39
N GLU A 770 116.44 -50.59 -48.02
CA GLU A 770 116.36 -49.71 -46.82
C GLU A 770 115.23 -48.67 -46.89
N LYS A 771 114.70 -48.37 -48.08
CA LYS A 771 113.64 -47.36 -48.27
C LYS A 771 112.23 -47.94 -48.25
N GLU A 772 112.07 -49.22 -48.58
CA GLU A 772 110.78 -49.90 -48.54
C GLU A 772 110.36 -50.23 -47.10
N GLU A 773 111.30 -50.68 -46.26
CA GLU A 773 111.07 -50.94 -44.83
C GLU A 773 110.63 -49.67 -44.06
N GLN A 774 111.29 -48.54 -44.32
CA GLN A 774 110.96 -47.22 -43.73
C GLN A 774 109.60 -46.64 -44.17
N LEU A 775 108.95 -47.25 -45.16
CA LEU A 775 107.62 -46.88 -45.63
C LEU A 775 106.54 -47.67 -44.87
N LEU A 776 106.74 -48.99 -44.73
CA LEU A 776 105.85 -49.90 -43.99
C LEU A 776 105.65 -49.50 -42.52
N GLU A 777 106.70 -49.05 -41.82
CA GLU A 777 106.57 -48.55 -40.44
C GLU A 777 105.62 -47.35 -40.33
N LYS A 778 105.63 -46.45 -41.33
CA LYS A 778 104.83 -45.21 -41.30
C LYS A 778 103.36 -45.45 -41.57
N ASP A 779 103.03 -46.38 -42.48
CA ASP A 779 101.64 -46.75 -42.74
C ASP A 779 100.99 -47.40 -41.52
N LEU A 780 101.74 -48.22 -40.77
CA LEU A 780 101.27 -48.84 -39.53
C LEU A 780 100.97 -47.79 -38.43
N ILE A 781 101.82 -46.77 -38.31
CA ILE A 781 101.61 -45.63 -37.40
C ILE A 781 100.39 -44.80 -37.84
N PHE A 782 100.24 -44.55 -39.13
CA PHE A 782 99.11 -43.80 -39.69
C PHE A 782 97.76 -44.47 -39.40
N GLU A 783 97.69 -45.81 -39.53
CA GLU A 783 96.46 -46.55 -39.22
C GLU A 783 96.07 -46.47 -37.74
N GLN A 784 97.05 -46.56 -36.82
CA GLN A 784 96.79 -46.37 -35.39
C GLN A 784 96.28 -44.96 -35.06
N ILE A 785 96.89 -43.92 -35.65
CA ILE A 785 96.47 -42.53 -35.44
C ILE A 785 95.03 -42.33 -35.93
N THR A 786 94.68 -42.85 -37.11
CA THR A 786 93.33 -42.72 -37.67
C THR A 786 92.29 -43.41 -36.79
N ARG A 787 92.57 -44.66 -36.36
CA ARG A 787 91.69 -45.43 -35.44
C ARG A 787 91.50 -44.75 -34.06
N LEU A 788 92.45 -43.91 -33.61
CA LEU A 788 92.32 -43.10 -32.40
C LEU A 788 91.53 -41.82 -32.65
N SER A 789 91.84 -41.09 -33.74
CA SER A 789 91.13 -39.87 -34.14
C SER A 789 89.63 -40.10 -34.35
N ASP A 790 89.24 -41.18 -35.03
CA ASP A 790 87.82 -41.52 -35.22
C ASP A 790 87.09 -41.85 -33.91
N ARG A 791 87.79 -42.44 -32.95
CA ARG A 791 87.23 -42.77 -31.63
C ARG A 791 87.01 -41.51 -30.78
N VAL A 792 87.94 -40.56 -30.84
CA VAL A 792 87.78 -39.23 -30.22
C VAL A 792 86.66 -38.45 -30.92
N ARG A 793 86.63 -38.46 -32.27
CA ARG A 793 85.61 -37.79 -33.08
C ARG A 793 84.21 -38.27 -32.75
N LYS A 794 83.95 -39.59 -32.75
CA LYS A 794 82.62 -40.14 -32.41
C LYS A 794 82.19 -39.78 -30.98
N LYS A 795 83.12 -39.74 -30.02
CA LYS A 795 82.84 -39.32 -28.63
C LYS A 795 82.57 -37.81 -28.51
N ALA A 796 83.17 -36.99 -29.36
CA ALA A 796 82.87 -35.55 -29.46
C ALA A 796 81.54 -35.29 -30.18
N GLU A 797 81.19 -36.09 -31.20
CA GLU A 797 79.93 -36.01 -31.92
C GLU A 797 78.74 -36.44 -31.04
N SER A 798 78.88 -37.49 -30.20
CA SER A 798 77.86 -37.82 -29.19
C SER A 798 77.73 -36.76 -28.09
N GLY A 799 78.81 -36.09 -27.70
CA GLY A 799 78.75 -35.00 -26.71
C GLY A 799 78.07 -33.71 -27.23
N LYS A 800 77.96 -33.53 -28.56
CA LYS A 800 77.35 -32.34 -29.18
C LYS A 800 75.83 -32.29 -29.04
N THR A 801 75.14 -33.42 -29.05
CA THR A 801 73.67 -33.44 -28.85
C THR A 801 73.30 -32.94 -27.46
N ASP A 802 74.03 -33.43 -26.46
CA ASP A 802 73.71 -33.21 -25.05
C ASP A 802 74.08 -31.78 -24.64
N THR A 803 75.22 -31.28 -25.11
CA THR A 803 75.60 -29.87 -24.93
C THR A 803 74.72 -28.90 -25.72
N LEU A 804 74.23 -29.27 -26.92
CA LEU A 804 73.25 -28.46 -27.66
C LEU A 804 71.90 -28.40 -26.93
N ASN A 805 71.42 -29.52 -26.39
CA ASN A 805 70.18 -29.58 -25.63
C ASN A 805 70.30 -28.79 -24.31
N LEU A 806 71.40 -28.95 -23.58
CA LEU A 806 71.70 -28.14 -22.40
C LEU A 806 71.76 -26.63 -22.74
N ALA A 807 72.39 -26.25 -23.86
CA ALA A 807 72.43 -24.86 -24.30
C ALA A 807 71.05 -24.31 -24.70
N LYS A 808 70.15 -25.13 -25.27
CA LYS A 808 68.75 -24.75 -25.49
C LYS A 808 68.02 -24.51 -24.18
N SER A 809 68.04 -25.47 -23.25
CA SER A 809 67.36 -25.35 -21.96
C SER A 809 67.89 -24.18 -21.12
N VAL A 810 69.20 -23.90 -21.15
CA VAL A 810 69.79 -22.72 -20.49
C VAL A 810 69.33 -21.41 -21.15
N ASN A 811 69.21 -21.37 -22.48
CA ASN A 811 68.67 -20.19 -23.17
C ASN A 811 67.16 -19.98 -22.90
N GLU A 812 66.36 -21.06 -22.83
CA GLU A 812 64.95 -20.97 -22.43
C GLU A 812 64.78 -20.49 -20.99
N LEU A 813 65.56 -21.03 -20.05
CA LEU A 813 65.56 -20.57 -18.66
C LEU A 813 66.01 -19.11 -18.57
N GLN A 814 67.05 -18.69 -19.30
CA GLN A 814 67.47 -17.29 -19.36
C GLN A 814 66.40 -16.40 -20.03
N GLY A 815 65.63 -16.93 -20.99
CA GLY A 815 64.47 -16.28 -21.58
C GLY A 815 63.36 -16.04 -20.56
N LYS A 816 62.92 -17.11 -19.87
CA LYS A 816 61.93 -17.07 -18.78
C LYS A 816 62.36 -16.11 -17.66
N ILE A 817 63.64 -16.09 -17.29
CA ILE A 817 64.20 -15.11 -16.34
C ILE A 817 64.09 -13.69 -16.90
N LYS A 818 64.60 -13.41 -18.12
CA LYS A 818 64.51 -12.07 -18.75
C LYS A 818 63.09 -11.58 -18.98
N GLU A 819 62.11 -12.48 -19.08
CA GLU A 819 60.70 -12.12 -19.15
C GLU A 819 60.14 -11.83 -17.75
N SER A 820 60.40 -12.69 -16.77
CA SER A 820 60.04 -12.46 -15.36
C SER A 820 60.62 -11.15 -14.82
N THR A 821 61.90 -10.86 -15.07
CA THR A 821 62.54 -9.57 -14.72
C THR A 821 61.85 -8.40 -15.41
N ARG A 822 61.37 -8.53 -16.65
CA ARG A 822 60.61 -7.46 -17.33
C ARG A 822 59.21 -7.27 -16.75
N ARG A 823 58.48 -8.34 -16.41
CA ARG A 823 57.19 -8.25 -15.69
C ARG A 823 57.37 -7.63 -14.31
N MET A 824 58.45 -7.99 -13.60
CA MET A 824 58.83 -7.43 -12.31
C MET A 824 59.19 -5.93 -12.43
N MET A 825 60.01 -5.54 -13.40
CA MET A 825 60.33 -4.13 -13.66
C MET A 825 59.07 -3.34 -14.02
N ALA A 826 58.18 -3.87 -14.85
CA ALA A 826 56.89 -3.24 -15.15
C ALA A 826 56.05 -3.02 -13.88
N LYS A 827 55.91 -4.05 -13.03
CA LYS A 827 55.17 -3.91 -11.75
C LYS A 827 55.85 -2.98 -10.75
N VAL A 828 57.18 -2.89 -10.74
CA VAL A 828 57.93 -1.89 -9.94
C VAL A 828 57.69 -0.48 -10.49
N SER A 829 57.67 -0.28 -11.82
CA SER A 829 57.36 1.02 -12.43
C SER A 829 55.90 1.44 -12.22
N GLU A 830 54.94 0.50 -12.30
CA GLU A 830 53.55 0.74 -11.93
C GLU A 830 53.45 1.16 -10.45
N LEU A 831 54.09 0.43 -9.53
CA LEU A 831 54.14 0.78 -8.11
C LEU A 831 54.80 2.14 -7.86
N SER A 832 55.88 2.49 -8.58
CA SER A 832 56.51 3.82 -8.47
C SER A 832 55.61 4.94 -9.02
N MET A 833 54.83 4.70 -10.08
CA MET A 833 53.82 5.66 -10.53
C MET A 833 52.69 5.83 -9.50
N ILE A 834 52.15 4.72 -8.97
CA ILE A 834 51.08 4.75 -7.96
C ILE A 834 51.58 5.42 -6.66
N GLN A 835 52.83 5.20 -6.26
CA GLN A 835 53.45 5.90 -5.13
C GLN A 835 53.64 7.40 -5.40
N ALA A 836 54.09 7.79 -6.59
CA ALA A 836 54.20 9.20 -6.97
C ALA A 836 52.84 9.90 -7.05
N GLU A 837 51.81 9.22 -7.56
CA GLU A 837 50.43 9.72 -7.62
C GLU A 837 49.80 9.82 -6.23
N ALA A 838 50.01 8.82 -5.36
CA ALA A 838 49.56 8.87 -3.97
C ALA A 838 50.26 9.99 -3.16
N LEU A 839 51.57 10.18 -3.34
CA LEU A 839 52.31 11.29 -2.73
C LEU A 839 51.81 12.65 -3.24
N LYS A 840 51.53 12.78 -4.54
CA LYS A 840 50.95 13.98 -5.11
C LYS A 840 49.55 14.25 -4.55
N LEU A 841 48.67 13.24 -4.51
CA LEU A 841 47.33 13.40 -3.93
C LEU A 841 47.39 13.75 -2.43
N GLN A 842 48.37 13.23 -1.68
CA GLN A 842 48.60 13.62 -0.29
C GLN A 842 49.11 15.07 -0.15
N GLN A 843 49.87 15.58 -1.12
CA GLN A 843 50.23 16.99 -1.20
C GLN A 843 49.02 17.86 -1.58
N ASP A 844 48.29 17.49 -2.63
CA ASP A 844 47.06 18.18 -3.08
C ASP A 844 46.04 18.29 -1.92
N VAL A 845 45.88 17.23 -1.12
CA VAL A 845 45.04 17.25 0.10
C VAL A 845 45.54 18.27 1.13
N ARG A 846 46.84 18.26 1.48
CA ARG A 846 47.41 19.21 2.45
C ARG A 846 47.31 20.66 1.98
N GLU A 847 47.54 20.91 0.70
CA GLU A 847 47.36 22.26 0.12
C GLU A 847 45.90 22.69 0.19
N LYS A 848 44.94 21.78 -0.04
CA LYS A 848 43.51 22.08 0.11
C LYS A 848 43.09 22.28 1.57
N GLU A 849 43.59 21.48 2.50
CA GLU A 849 43.41 21.67 3.95
C GLU A 849 43.92 23.04 4.39
N GLN A 850 45.10 23.46 3.94
CA GLN A 850 45.63 24.81 4.22
C GLN A 850 44.80 25.92 3.59
N THR A 851 44.30 25.77 2.36
CA THR A 851 43.37 26.78 1.79
C THR A 851 42.04 26.83 2.53
N LEU A 852 41.56 25.71 3.08
CA LEU A 852 40.34 25.65 3.87
C LEU A 852 40.53 26.31 5.25
N GLU A 853 41.64 26.05 5.92
CA GLU A 853 42.02 26.69 7.19
C GLU A 853 42.16 28.22 7.01
N GLN A 854 42.84 28.67 5.95
CA GLN A 854 42.91 30.10 5.60
C GLN A 854 41.53 30.70 5.28
N ALA A 855 40.65 29.96 4.61
CA ALA A 855 39.29 30.41 4.31
C ALA A 855 38.44 30.56 5.59
N TYR A 856 38.58 29.65 6.57
CA TYR A 856 37.95 29.78 7.88
C TYR A 856 38.48 31.00 8.64
N ILE A 857 39.80 31.20 8.69
CA ILE A 857 40.43 32.35 9.37
C ILE A 857 39.95 33.69 8.76
N ARG A 858 39.85 33.79 7.43
CA ARG A 858 39.28 34.97 6.75
C ARG A 858 37.81 35.17 7.09
N MET A 859 37.01 34.10 7.10
CA MET A 859 35.59 34.16 7.44
C MET A 859 35.35 34.60 8.90
N GLU A 860 36.18 34.14 9.84
CA GLU A 860 36.15 34.61 11.25
C GLU A 860 36.55 36.09 11.40
N GLN A 861 37.40 36.59 10.50
CA GLN A 861 37.78 38.01 10.42
C GLN A 861 36.74 38.87 9.66
N GLY A 862 35.67 38.27 9.12
CA GLY A 862 34.63 38.95 8.35
C GLY A 862 35.00 39.23 6.89
N GLU A 863 36.10 38.67 6.40
CA GLU A 863 36.53 38.76 5.00
C GLU A 863 35.92 37.64 4.13
N ALA A 864 36.05 37.77 2.81
CA ALA A 864 35.60 36.74 1.88
C ALA A 864 36.43 35.44 2.03
N PRO A 865 35.81 34.25 2.16
CA PRO A 865 36.54 32.99 2.40
C PRO A 865 37.56 32.66 1.30
N THR A 866 37.28 33.01 0.04
CA THR A 866 38.23 32.89 -1.06
C THR A 866 38.20 34.14 -1.95
N GLU A 867 39.30 34.37 -2.67
CA GLU A 867 39.44 35.47 -3.62
C GLU A 867 38.49 35.30 -4.83
N GLU A 868 38.20 34.05 -5.21
CA GLU A 868 37.16 33.71 -6.19
C GLU A 868 35.75 34.08 -5.69
N ALA A 869 35.42 33.82 -4.41
CA ALA A 869 34.15 34.23 -3.82
C ALA A 869 34.00 35.76 -3.74
N ALA A 870 35.10 36.49 -3.48
CA ALA A 870 35.12 37.95 -3.56
C ALA A 870 34.83 38.46 -5.00
N MET A 871 35.45 37.83 -6.01
CA MET A 871 35.22 38.16 -7.42
C MET A 871 33.80 37.80 -7.90
N GLU A 872 33.22 36.68 -7.44
CA GLU A 872 31.82 36.34 -7.71
C GLU A 872 30.85 37.32 -7.03
N TRP A 873 31.15 37.79 -5.81
CA TRP A 873 30.33 38.79 -5.11
C TRP A 873 30.35 40.17 -5.79
N ASP A 874 31.53 40.66 -6.19
CA ASP A 874 31.67 41.89 -6.98
C ASP A 874 30.97 41.78 -8.34
N LYS A 875 31.09 40.63 -9.01
CA LYS A 875 30.34 40.30 -10.26
C LYS A 875 28.82 40.25 -10.04
N LEU A 876 28.35 39.83 -8.87
CA LEU A 876 26.94 39.90 -8.46
C LEU A 876 26.49 41.35 -8.27
N LEU A 877 27.23 42.18 -7.53
CA LEU A 877 26.98 43.62 -7.39
C LEU A 877 26.92 44.32 -8.75
N ARG A 878 27.87 44.01 -9.65
CA ARG A 878 27.93 44.55 -11.02
C ARG A 878 26.77 44.10 -11.90
N THR A 879 26.23 42.89 -11.71
CA THR A 879 25.06 42.43 -12.47
C THR A 879 23.75 42.97 -11.93
N ASP A 880 23.63 43.20 -10.62
CA ASP A 880 22.43 43.81 -10.03
C ASP A 880 22.35 45.32 -10.29
N THR A 881 23.47 46.05 -10.17
CA THR A 881 23.55 47.46 -10.63
C THR A 881 23.27 47.60 -12.13
N ARG A 882 23.75 46.67 -12.97
CA ARG A 882 23.41 46.65 -14.40
C ARG A 882 21.90 46.40 -14.63
N ARG A 883 21.25 45.52 -13.88
CA ARG A 883 19.78 45.33 -13.94
C ARG A 883 19.01 46.57 -13.52
N GLN A 884 19.51 47.31 -12.52
CA GLN A 884 18.89 48.56 -12.08
C GLN A 884 18.99 49.65 -13.18
N LEU A 885 20.11 49.71 -13.91
CA LEU A 885 20.28 50.57 -15.09
C LEU A 885 19.40 50.11 -16.26
N GLU A 886 19.44 48.82 -16.66
CA GLU A 886 18.60 48.24 -17.71
C GLU A 886 17.09 48.50 -17.46
N SER A 887 16.66 48.54 -16.18
CA SER A 887 15.28 48.84 -15.77
C SER A 887 14.92 50.33 -15.88
N GLN A 888 15.87 51.24 -15.61
CA GLN A 888 15.68 52.68 -15.82
C GLN A 888 15.68 53.02 -17.30
N GLU A 889 16.64 52.49 -18.07
CA GLU A 889 16.70 52.64 -19.53
C GLU A 889 15.42 52.14 -20.20
N LYS A 890 14.84 51.03 -19.72
CA LYS A 890 13.55 50.53 -20.23
C LYS A 890 12.40 51.53 -20.04
N ARG A 891 12.32 52.18 -18.87
CA ARG A 891 11.29 53.20 -18.63
C ARG A 891 11.48 54.43 -19.51
N MET A 892 12.73 54.89 -19.68
CA MET A 892 13.04 55.97 -20.62
C MET A 892 12.65 55.61 -22.06
N ALA A 893 12.91 54.37 -22.49
CA ALA A 893 12.53 53.88 -23.83
C ALA A 893 11.02 53.68 -24.00
N GLU A 894 10.29 53.33 -22.94
CA GLU A 894 8.82 53.29 -22.94
C GLU A 894 8.22 54.71 -23.03
N GLU A 895 8.83 55.70 -22.34
CA GLU A 895 8.46 57.12 -22.43
C GLU A 895 8.84 57.74 -23.81
N GLU A 896 9.97 57.37 -24.42
CA GLU A 896 10.29 57.75 -25.81
C GLU A 896 9.36 57.08 -26.85
N ALA A 897 8.90 55.85 -26.61
CA ALA A 897 8.05 55.12 -27.57
C ALA A 897 6.69 55.81 -27.80
N GLU A 898 6.11 56.46 -26.78
CA GLU A 898 4.90 57.27 -26.95
C GLU A 898 5.14 58.46 -27.90
N HIS A 899 6.34 59.05 -27.88
CA HIS A 899 6.73 60.19 -28.72
C HIS A 899 6.79 59.86 -30.23
N TYR A 900 6.87 58.58 -30.60
CA TYR A 900 6.83 58.10 -32.00
C TYR A 900 5.42 57.65 -32.46
N THR A 901 4.38 57.91 -31.67
CA THR A 901 2.98 57.62 -32.05
C THR A 901 2.35 58.79 -32.82
N ILE A 902 1.99 58.55 -34.08
CA ILE A 902 1.26 59.53 -34.91
C ILE A 902 -0.23 59.16 -34.97
N ALA A 903 -1.11 60.17 -35.00
CA ALA A 903 -2.56 60.00 -35.05
C ALA A 903 -2.98 59.07 -36.21
N GLY A 904 -3.48 57.88 -35.86
CA GLY A 904 -3.69 56.77 -36.78
C GLY A 904 -3.21 55.42 -36.22
N GLY A 905 -2.37 55.42 -35.18
CA GLY A 905 -1.99 54.20 -34.45
C GLY A 905 -0.89 53.37 -35.11
N ILE A 906 -0.08 54.01 -35.96
CA ILE A 906 1.10 53.39 -36.59
C ILE A 906 2.34 54.06 -36.02
N THR A 907 3.18 53.28 -35.34
CA THR A 907 4.50 53.71 -34.85
C THR A 907 5.54 53.69 -35.96
N THR A 908 6.47 54.64 -35.96
CA THR A 908 7.53 54.78 -36.96
C THR A 908 8.90 54.73 -36.31
N THR A 909 9.77 53.85 -36.78
CA THR A 909 11.13 53.60 -36.25
C THR A 909 12.24 54.33 -37.02
N ALA A 910 11.92 55.47 -37.64
CA ALA A 910 12.86 56.23 -38.47
C ALA A 910 13.46 57.42 -37.69
N GLU A 911 14.75 57.34 -37.34
CA GLU A 911 15.50 58.44 -36.74
C GLU A 911 15.54 59.68 -37.68
N PRO A 912 15.16 60.88 -37.21
CA PRO A 912 15.28 62.10 -38.01
C PRO A 912 16.76 62.51 -38.12
N ARG A 913 17.32 62.45 -39.33
CA ARG A 913 18.75 62.71 -39.57
C ARG A 913 19.12 64.19 -39.32
N PRO A 914 20.05 64.49 -38.39
CA PRO A 914 20.76 65.77 -38.38
C PRO A 914 21.69 65.88 -39.61
N ASN A 915 22.02 67.12 -39.99
CA ASN A 915 22.94 67.49 -41.08
C ASN A 915 22.40 67.39 -42.52
N ALA A 916 21.34 68.15 -42.82
CA ALA A 916 21.25 68.87 -44.09
C ALA A 916 21.72 70.31 -43.84
N TYR A 917 22.99 70.62 -44.13
CA TYR A 917 23.54 71.97 -43.96
C TYR A 917 23.20 72.81 -45.20
N ILE A 918 22.09 73.53 -45.16
CA ILE A 918 21.66 74.49 -46.18
C ILE A 918 22.18 75.86 -45.75
N PRO A 919 23.03 76.54 -46.54
CA PRO A 919 23.40 77.93 -46.28
C PRO A 919 22.28 78.88 -46.74
N ASP A 920 21.89 79.82 -45.89
CA ASP A 920 20.87 80.85 -46.19
C ASP A 920 21.48 82.04 -46.96
N ASP A 921 21.91 81.83 -48.22
CA ASP A 921 22.35 82.89 -49.13
C ASP A 921 21.62 82.80 -50.49
N ASP A 922 20.76 83.80 -50.77
CA ASP A 922 19.89 83.86 -51.95
C ASP A 922 20.64 84.30 -53.24
N THR A 923 21.67 83.56 -53.68
CA THR A 923 22.06 83.51 -55.11
C THR A 923 22.99 82.34 -55.45
N GLU A 924 22.83 81.82 -56.68
CA GLU A 924 23.56 80.68 -57.28
C GLU A 924 23.22 79.28 -56.73
N LEU A 925 23.38 78.25 -57.57
CA LEU A 925 23.05 76.84 -57.27
C LEU A 925 24.26 76.09 -56.70
N PRO A 926 24.28 75.70 -55.40
CA PRO A 926 25.42 75.01 -54.81
C PRO A 926 25.39 73.50 -55.10
N VAL A 927 26.01 73.08 -56.19
CA VAL A 927 26.26 71.64 -56.47
C VAL A 927 27.22 71.07 -55.42
N PRO A 928 26.88 69.97 -54.71
CA PRO A 928 27.74 69.39 -53.69
C PRO A 928 29.11 68.95 -54.25
N ARG A 929 30.19 69.46 -53.65
CA ARG A 929 31.56 69.03 -53.97
C ARG A 929 31.91 67.73 -53.23
N PRO A 930 32.70 66.81 -53.81
CA PRO A 930 33.17 65.63 -53.10
C PRO A 930 34.02 65.99 -51.88
N TYR A 931 33.86 65.26 -50.77
CA TYR A 931 34.74 65.36 -49.62
C TYR A 931 36.18 64.96 -50.00
N GLY A 932 37.16 65.75 -49.54
CA GLY A 932 38.58 65.46 -49.69
C GLY A 932 39.05 64.28 -48.84
N SER A 933 40.36 64.03 -48.84
CA SER A 933 41.02 62.85 -48.24
C SER A 933 40.99 62.73 -46.71
N LEU A 934 40.07 63.43 -46.03
CA LEU A 934 39.83 63.37 -44.58
C LEU A 934 38.31 63.41 -44.30
N ALA A 935 37.56 62.45 -44.85
CA ALA A 935 36.15 62.25 -44.51
C ALA A 935 36.02 61.72 -43.06
N PRO A 936 35.16 62.31 -42.20
CA PRO A 936 34.94 61.81 -40.84
C PRO A 936 34.26 60.43 -40.83
N PHE A 937 35.06 59.37 -40.71
CA PHE A 937 34.55 58.00 -40.59
C PHE A 937 33.97 57.77 -39.18
N LYS A 938 32.64 57.57 -39.08
CA LYS A 938 32.00 57.10 -37.85
C LYS A 938 32.48 55.67 -37.58
N PRO A 939 33.18 55.37 -36.47
CA PRO A 939 33.69 54.04 -36.20
C PRO A 939 32.56 53.00 -36.15
N GLN A 940 32.77 51.86 -36.79
CA GLN A 940 31.94 50.67 -36.56
C GLN A 940 32.45 49.95 -35.32
N GLU A 941 31.54 49.46 -34.49
CA GLU A 941 31.88 48.66 -33.31
C GLU A 941 32.52 47.33 -33.73
N ALA A 942 33.46 46.83 -32.91
CA ALA A 942 34.24 45.64 -33.23
C ALA A 942 33.40 44.36 -33.09
N GLY A 943 32.94 43.82 -34.22
CA GLY A 943 32.23 42.53 -34.26
C GLY A 943 33.04 41.39 -33.63
N SER A 944 32.35 40.48 -32.93
CA SER A 944 32.91 39.45 -32.03
C SER A 944 33.64 38.27 -32.70
N SER A 945 34.42 38.54 -33.76
CA SER A 945 35.10 37.54 -34.59
C SER A 945 36.65 37.63 -34.55
N MET A 946 37.24 37.97 -33.40
CA MET A 946 38.68 37.79 -33.22
C MET A 946 39.03 36.30 -33.05
N ARG A 947 39.70 35.73 -34.06
CA ARG A 947 40.19 34.35 -34.03
C ARG A 947 41.36 34.23 -33.03
N HIS A 948 41.31 33.19 -32.19
CA HIS A 948 42.36 32.90 -31.23
C HIS A 948 43.67 32.51 -31.93
N ILE A 949 44.73 33.31 -31.74
CA ILE A 949 46.08 32.98 -32.20
C ILE A 949 46.70 31.98 -31.20
N ARG A 950 46.81 30.72 -31.60
CA ARG A 950 47.65 29.75 -30.86
C ARG A 950 49.13 30.14 -31.02
N LYS A 951 49.82 30.39 -29.91
CA LYS A 951 51.28 30.53 -29.91
C LYS A 951 51.92 29.16 -30.26
N PRO A 952 53.01 29.14 -31.04
CA PRO A 952 53.72 27.89 -31.34
C PRO A 952 54.43 27.35 -30.09
N ILE A 953 54.38 26.03 -29.90
CA ILE A 953 55.13 25.33 -28.86
C ILE A 953 56.53 25.02 -29.41
N VAL A 954 57.57 25.53 -28.76
CA VAL A 954 58.96 25.20 -29.08
C VAL A 954 59.27 23.80 -28.54
N LYS A 955 59.78 22.90 -29.39
CA LYS A 955 60.30 21.60 -28.95
C LYS A 955 61.66 21.80 -28.25
N PRO A 956 61.95 21.12 -27.14
CA PRO A 956 63.32 21.07 -26.61
C PRO A 956 64.26 20.39 -27.62
N ILE A 957 65.53 20.78 -27.56
CA ILE A 957 66.62 20.16 -28.31
C ILE A 957 67.26 19.09 -27.44
N GLU A 958 67.57 17.92 -28.01
CA GLU A 958 68.26 16.83 -27.33
C GLU A 958 69.78 17.10 -27.28
N ILE A 959 70.36 17.05 -26.07
CA ILE A 959 71.78 16.80 -25.76
C ILE A 959 71.78 15.90 -24.52
#